data_AF-A0A814MFF1-F1
#
_entry.id   AF-A0A814MFF1-F1
#
_cell.length_a   1.000
_cell.length_b   1.000
_cell.length_c   1.000
_cell.angle_alpha   90.00
_cell.angle_beta   90.00
_cell.angle_gamma   90.00
#
_symmetry.space_group_name_H-M   'P 1'
#
loop_
_entity.id
_entity.type
_entity.pdbx_description
1 polymer ?
#
loop_
_entity_poly.entity_id
_entity_poly.type
_entity_poly.pdbx_seq_one_letter_code
_entity_poly.pdbx_strand_id
1 'polypeptide(L)'
;MDILLLLLIKTTAFGQLTGDYGSYSPSFEKQLIEANRDDGYCIIAFQIDDQTPIGLIAFGLTVGEIKFYQNPSITTVPENGTLIQNLSSPLAADTADISGDGYQDLIIAYEYGRTLLDTDPDGGKIAWLENPGQNNGTKLWTMHYVGKSPAMHRLKVGHFTQTDRWEIVGLPVNAKPFDAVTPIPVLLFREPDNVLNATEWTREIINQDYFHIIHEATTFKVDQLDNLLLASREGITWVYFNQNSKKWTMETIGEGELGLEEQTGIYGTGVVCIGRTGNDSLSYIAAGEPFHGNMIAVYVKNTDNVLNNIQWKRYVLDVYGYPNEQGEGPIHHIICADFDKDGDDEFLIALRGPSPTEGVYLYKPIDVSRGLFLKWKVSDISAARITVADFDYDGLLDFATIGYNVPRYYVAENTSIYIFYNRFNQEKLPTNKDLQVMKQNNELLFKVSRPNKALQYQAVPFLTIGGITLSLEIIPPYSSRQVNNYTYVKVLWGNVMWTDSSTNSNQSVDYSRQFLCKPRTACSLEINSDNDRIKTGSEGALLFVHKLADDMNDIPRFSNIKNVTLENSLPEYVPQDARQLAFQFIKYDQINSADNFKGLEFYNLKGFNITFADDNEHLCYIEMWAAGLGVNAGVHNHVTDSFCEVHACIINGSGKGGVYYLNSSNEDYNSSTTLDSAFIQLIVPSFYEHGPLWDIDAENKPVLRSNGTVVYPWHKWQAGTDASVNQSFDVWSVIQFNPKLSILPSSTPSSSTSSSTLSPSTLPSSTPSPSTLPPTMLPSTTVPSRSSSLLNSYVVLLCSCFACLLFNN
;
A
#
# COMPACT_ATOMS: atom_id res chain seq x y z
N MET A 1 -26.00 -35.48 -28.70
CA MET A 1 -26.88 -34.62 -27.87
C MET A 1 -26.06 -33.77 -26.89
N ASP A 2 -24.79 -34.12 -26.68
CA ASP A 2 -23.88 -33.55 -25.67
C ASP A 2 -23.20 -32.24 -26.07
N ILE A 3 -23.05 -31.96 -27.38
CA ILE A 3 -22.46 -30.69 -27.87
C ILE A 3 -23.43 -29.50 -27.68
N LEU A 4 -24.74 -29.75 -27.81
CA LEU A 4 -25.75 -28.71 -27.58
C LEU A 4 -25.89 -28.41 -26.08
N LEU A 5 -25.69 -29.39 -25.21
CA LEU A 5 -25.72 -29.21 -23.76
C LEU A 5 -24.51 -28.41 -23.25
N LEU A 6 -23.32 -28.60 -23.85
CA LEU A 6 -22.13 -27.77 -23.57
C LEU A 6 -22.28 -26.32 -24.03
N LEU A 7 -22.95 -26.07 -25.17
CA LEU A 7 -23.24 -24.71 -25.64
C LEU A 7 -24.36 -24.02 -24.84
N LEU A 8 -25.37 -24.76 -24.39
CA LEU A 8 -26.42 -24.22 -23.51
C LEU A 8 -25.88 -23.93 -22.10
N ILE A 9 -25.02 -24.79 -21.53
CA ILE A 9 -24.40 -24.53 -20.22
C ILE A 9 -23.46 -23.31 -20.29
N LYS A 10 -22.70 -23.14 -21.39
CA LYS A 10 -21.90 -21.92 -21.60
C LYS A 10 -22.75 -20.64 -21.69
N THR A 11 -23.96 -20.69 -22.22
CA THR A 11 -24.80 -19.48 -22.37
C THR A 11 -25.65 -19.18 -21.14
N THR A 12 -26.13 -20.19 -20.40
CA THR A 12 -26.86 -19.97 -19.14
C THR A 12 -25.96 -19.66 -17.95
N ALA A 13 -24.73 -20.18 -17.91
CA ALA A 13 -23.76 -19.78 -16.87
C ALA A 13 -23.25 -18.34 -17.06
N PHE A 14 -23.09 -17.89 -18.30
CA PHE A 14 -22.75 -16.48 -18.60
C PHE A 14 -23.86 -15.52 -18.14
N GLY A 15 -25.13 -15.89 -18.21
CA GLY A 15 -26.25 -15.03 -17.79
C GLY A 15 -26.44 -14.89 -16.27
N GLN A 16 -25.86 -15.81 -15.47
CA GLN A 16 -26.04 -15.84 -14.01
C GLN A 16 -24.77 -15.50 -13.22
N LEU A 17 -23.58 -15.61 -13.84
CA LEU A 17 -22.30 -15.11 -13.29
C LEU A 17 -22.02 -13.63 -13.62
N THR A 18 -22.78 -13.03 -14.56
CA THR A 18 -22.63 -11.63 -14.96
C THR A 18 -23.27 -10.62 -13.99
N GLY A 19 -23.95 -11.10 -12.94
CA GLY A 19 -24.47 -10.23 -11.88
C GLY A 19 -23.37 -9.57 -11.05
N ASP A 20 -22.34 -10.34 -10.67
CA ASP A 20 -21.21 -9.88 -9.83
C ASP A 20 -19.89 -9.73 -10.62
N TYR A 21 -19.64 -10.54 -11.65
CA TYR A 21 -18.39 -10.50 -12.44
C TYR A 21 -18.55 -9.91 -13.84
N GLY A 22 -19.76 -9.44 -14.21
CA GLY A 22 -20.08 -8.97 -15.57
C GLY A 22 -19.31 -7.74 -16.04
N SER A 23 -18.43 -7.19 -15.20
CA SER A 23 -17.57 -6.07 -15.53
C SER A 23 -16.08 -6.36 -15.33
N TYR A 24 -15.65 -7.56 -14.91
CA TYR A 24 -14.23 -7.83 -14.61
C TYR A 24 -13.38 -7.82 -15.91
N SER A 25 -12.73 -6.70 -16.19
CA SER A 25 -11.76 -6.57 -17.27
C SER A 25 -10.50 -5.92 -16.70
N PRO A 26 -9.37 -6.65 -16.63
CA PRO A 26 -8.11 -6.07 -16.25
C PRO A 26 -7.73 -4.97 -17.25
N SER A 27 -7.18 -3.87 -16.75
CA SER A 27 -6.64 -2.78 -17.59
C SER A 27 -5.26 -2.44 -17.08
N PHE A 28 -4.30 -2.28 -17.99
CA PHE A 28 -2.96 -1.86 -17.65
C PHE A 28 -2.50 -0.78 -18.63
N GLU A 29 -2.04 0.34 -18.09
CA GLU A 29 -1.45 1.42 -18.85
C GLU A 29 0.03 1.12 -19.10
N LYS A 30 0.41 1.04 -20.37
CA LYS A 30 1.76 0.66 -20.76
C LYS A 30 2.67 1.88 -20.89
N GLN A 31 3.82 1.86 -20.23
CA GLN A 31 4.92 2.81 -20.39
C GLN A 31 6.21 2.12 -20.84
N LEU A 32 6.82 2.66 -21.90
CA LEU A 32 8.14 2.24 -22.38
C LEU A 32 9.25 2.84 -21.49
N ILE A 33 10.18 1.99 -21.04
CA ILE A 33 11.34 2.39 -20.24
C ILE A 33 12.61 2.43 -21.10
N GLU A 34 12.87 1.37 -21.87
CA GLU A 34 13.99 1.31 -22.82
C GLU A 34 13.56 0.51 -24.04
N ALA A 35 13.82 1.01 -25.24
CA ALA A 35 13.50 0.34 -26.50
C ALA A 35 14.75 -0.20 -27.20
N ASN A 36 14.54 -1.18 -28.08
CA ASN A 36 15.54 -1.68 -29.03
C ASN A 36 16.83 -2.18 -28.36
N ARG A 37 16.69 -2.91 -27.27
CA ARG A 37 17.81 -3.59 -26.64
C ARG A 37 18.35 -4.68 -27.56
N ASP A 38 19.67 -4.87 -27.54
CA ASP A 38 20.33 -5.95 -28.27
C ASP A 38 20.07 -7.32 -27.65
N ASP A 39 19.68 -7.36 -26.37
CA ASP A 39 19.30 -8.56 -25.62
C ASP A 39 18.31 -8.29 -24.47
N GLY A 40 17.77 -9.36 -23.87
CA GLY A 40 16.91 -9.26 -22.70
C GLY A 40 16.57 -10.62 -22.08
N TYR A 41 16.67 -10.71 -20.75
CA TYR A 41 16.41 -11.95 -20.01
C TYR A 41 15.85 -11.72 -18.61
N CYS A 42 16.50 -10.88 -17.79
CA CYS A 42 16.15 -10.68 -16.39
C CYS A 42 15.67 -9.24 -16.14
N ILE A 43 14.67 -9.12 -15.28
CA ILE A 43 14.17 -7.86 -14.73
C ILE A 43 13.74 -8.09 -13.28
N ILE A 44 14.10 -7.18 -12.38
CA ILE A 44 13.70 -7.19 -10.97
C ILE A 44 13.28 -5.78 -10.55
N ALA A 45 12.24 -5.67 -9.73
CA ALA A 45 11.92 -4.48 -8.98
C ALA A 45 13.01 -4.27 -7.93
N PHE A 46 13.53 -3.04 -7.84
CA PHE A 46 14.70 -2.76 -7.02
C PHE A 46 14.51 -1.46 -6.25
N GLN A 47 14.55 -1.56 -4.94
CA GLN A 47 14.50 -0.43 -4.02
C GLN A 47 15.89 -0.20 -3.44
N ILE A 48 16.46 0.99 -3.64
CA ILE A 48 17.80 1.33 -3.13
C ILE A 48 17.80 1.29 -1.60
N ASP A 49 16.81 1.94 -0.99
CA ASP A 49 16.56 2.04 0.45
C ASP A 49 15.06 2.29 0.72
N ASP A 50 14.63 2.22 1.98
CA ASP A 50 13.23 2.40 2.39
C ASP A 50 12.61 3.77 2.04
N GLN A 51 13.42 4.76 1.65
CA GLN A 51 12.98 6.12 1.33
C GLN A 51 12.93 6.38 -0.18
N THR A 52 13.63 5.56 -0.96
CA THR A 52 13.79 5.75 -2.40
C THR A 52 12.69 5.03 -3.16
N PRO A 53 12.14 5.65 -4.21
CA PRO A 53 11.17 4.99 -5.05
C PRO A 53 11.70 3.71 -5.71
N ILE A 54 10.83 2.70 -5.84
CA ILE A 54 11.14 1.39 -6.41
C ILE A 54 11.44 1.57 -7.89
N GLY A 55 12.68 1.32 -8.30
CA GLY A 55 13.12 1.29 -9.69
C GLY A 55 13.17 -0.14 -10.24
N LEU A 56 13.96 -0.31 -11.29
CA LEU A 56 14.17 -1.61 -11.96
C LEU A 56 15.66 -1.88 -12.11
N ILE A 57 16.08 -3.14 -11.95
CA ILE A 57 17.35 -3.63 -12.52
C ILE A 57 17.01 -4.58 -13.66
N ALA A 58 17.68 -4.42 -14.81
CA ALA A 58 17.46 -5.26 -15.96
C ALA A 58 18.74 -5.55 -16.75
N PHE A 59 18.80 -6.73 -17.35
CA PHE A 59 19.93 -7.19 -18.17
C PHE A 59 19.54 -8.35 -19.09
N GLY A 60 20.39 -8.62 -20.09
CA GLY A 60 20.38 -9.84 -20.88
C GLY A 60 21.73 -10.56 -20.80
N LEU A 61 21.77 -11.80 -21.30
CA LEU A 61 22.96 -12.66 -21.23
C LEU A 61 24.12 -12.14 -22.09
N THR A 62 23.84 -11.58 -23.28
CA THR A 62 24.86 -11.46 -24.32
C THR A 62 25.64 -10.15 -24.21
N VAL A 63 24.94 -9.05 -23.98
CA VAL A 63 25.52 -7.72 -23.80
C VAL A 63 26.20 -7.62 -22.44
N GLY A 64 25.60 -8.20 -21.41
CA GLY A 64 26.19 -8.28 -20.07
C GLY A 64 26.09 -6.99 -19.24
N GLU A 65 25.53 -5.92 -19.80
CA GLU A 65 25.28 -4.67 -19.10
C GLU A 65 24.13 -4.81 -18.11
N ILE A 66 24.45 -4.68 -16.83
CA ILE A 66 23.49 -4.65 -15.74
C ILE A 66 23.18 -3.18 -15.46
N LYS A 67 21.93 -2.80 -15.69
CA LYS A 67 21.49 -1.40 -15.58
C LYS A 67 20.41 -1.25 -14.53
N PHE A 68 20.51 -0.17 -13.77
CA PHE A 68 19.47 0.32 -12.87
C PHE A 68 18.68 1.44 -13.56
N TYR A 69 17.37 1.34 -13.56
CA TYR A 69 16.44 2.33 -14.10
C TYR A 69 15.68 2.93 -12.94
N GLN A 70 15.84 4.23 -12.74
CA GLN A 70 15.08 4.94 -11.72
C GLN A 70 13.60 4.97 -12.10
N ASN A 71 12.74 4.98 -11.08
CA ASN A 71 11.30 5.03 -11.26
C ASN A 71 10.87 6.28 -12.06
N PRO A 72 10.18 6.10 -13.20
CA PRO A 72 9.81 7.21 -14.08
C PRO A 72 8.60 8.02 -13.57
N SER A 73 7.82 7.52 -12.61
CA SER A 73 6.69 8.27 -12.02
C SER A 73 7.14 9.54 -11.27
N ILE A 74 8.45 9.65 -11.00
CA ILE A 74 9.04 10.72 -10.19
C ILE A 74 10.10 11.52 -10.99
N THR A 75 10.51 11.04 -12.17
CA THR A 75 11.45 11.73 -13.05
C THR A 75 10.90 11.84 -14.48
N THR A 76 10.97 13.03 -15.07
CA THR A 76 10.35 13.33 -16.38
C THR A 76 11.19 12.92 -17.59
N VAL A 77 12.26 12.14 -17.41
CA VAL A 77 13.15 11.72 -18.49
C VAL A 77 13.52 10.24 -18.31
N PRO A 78 13.19 9.36 -19.28
CA PRO A 78 13.81 8.03 -19.34
C PRO A 78 15.29 8.22 -19.66
N GLU A 79 16.15 8.22 -18.63
CA GLU A 79 17.58 8.03 -18.85
C GLU A 79 17.80 6.56 -19.26
N ASN A 80 18.79 6.28 -20.13
CA ASN A 80 19.12 4.96 -20.68
C ASN A 80 19.65 3.93 -19.65
N GLY A 81 19.08 3.91 -18.44
CA GLY A 81 19.58 3.21 -17.28
C GLY A 81 20.95 3.71 -16.83
N THR A 82 21.24 3.62 -15.54
CA THR A 82 22.59 3.76 -15.01
C THR A 82 23.27 2.39 -15.04
N LEU A 83 24.40 2.27 -15.74
CA LEU A 83 25.20 1.05 -15.72
C LEU A 83 25.76 0.80 -14.31
N ILE A 84 25.35 -0.30 -13.68
CA ILE A 84 25.83 -0.68 -12.34
C ILE A 84 27.02 -1.64 -12.42
N GLN A 85 27.05 -2.54 -13.41
CA GLN A 85 28.14 -3.47 -13.65
C GLN A 85 28.06 -4.07 -15.06
N ASN A 86 29.17 -4.59 -15.58
CA ASN A 86 29.20 -5.37 -16.82
C ASN A 86 29.79 -6.76 -16.53
N LEU A 87 28.99 -7.81 -16.71
CA LEU A 87 29.38 -9.20 -16.46
C LEU A 87 29.24 -10.04 -17.73
N SER A 88 30.10 -11.06 -17.88
CA SER A 88 29.92 -12.04 -18.95
C SER A 88 28.75 -12.96 -18.62
N SER A 89 27.77 -13.08 -19.52
CA SER A 89 26.66 -14.04 -19.40
C SER A 89 25.96 -14.04 -18.03
N PRO A 90 25.48 -12.88 -17.52
CA PRO A 90 24.67 -12.82 -16.32
C PRO A 90 23.32 -13.48 -16.58
N LEU A 91 22.77 -14.12 -15.55
CA LEU A 91 21.59 -14.97 -15.76
C LEU A 91 20.48 -14.74 -14.71
N ALA A 92 20.72 -15.13 -13.46
CA ALA A 92 19.76 -14.96 -12.37
C ALA A 92 20.26 -13.92 -11.37
N ALA A 93 19.32 -13.19 -10.77
CA ALA A 93 19.62 -12.25 -9.72
C ALA A 93 18.54 -12.26 -8.63
N ASP A 94 18.92 -11.82 -7.44
CA ASP A 94 18.08 -11.60 -6.26
C ASP A 94 18.69 -10.49 -5.40
N THR A 95 18.01 -10.03 -4.36
CA THR A 95 18.42 -8.84 -3.58
C THR A 95 18.35 -9.06 -2.08
N ALA A 96 19.34 -8.56 -1.36
CA ALA A 96 19.35 -8.50 0.11
C ALA A 96 20.34 -7.43 0.58
N ASP A 97 20.19 -6.93 1.80
CA ASP A 97 21.18 -6.07 2.47
C ASP A 97 22.31 -6.94 3.03
N ILE A 98 23.29 -7.29 2.18
CA ILE A 98 24.40 -8.20 2.52
C ILE A 98 25.45 -7.48 3.36
N SER A 99 25.69 -6.20 3.09
CA SER A 99 26.64 -5.38 3.85
C SER A 99 26.13 -5.02 5.27
N GLY A 100 24.82 -5.04 5.49
CA GLY A 100 24.15 -4.66 6.73
C GLY A 100 24.11 -3.14 6.94
N ASP A 101 24.21 -2.36 5.87
CA ASP A 101 24.27 -0.89 5.92
C ASP A 101 22.92 -0.20 5.60
N GLY A 102 21.87 -1.00 5.36
CA GLY A 102 20.52 -0.53 5.07
C GLY A 102 20.23 -0.33 3.58
N TYR A 103 21.19 -0.61 2.69
CA TYR A 103 20.98 -0.58 1.24
C TYR A 103 20.86 -1.99 0.68
N GLN A 104 19.92 -2.22 -0.24
CA GLN A 104 19.81 -3.52 -0.90
C GLN A 104 20.98 -3.72 -1.86
N ASP A 105 21.65 -4.87 -1.78
CA ASP A 105 22.69 -5.31 -2.71
C ASP A 105 22.11 -6.23 -3.80
N LEU A 106 22.80 -6.36 -4.93
CA LEU A 106 22.41 -7.29 -6.00
C LEU A 106 23.24 -8.58 -5.92
N ILE A 107 22.61 -9.70 -5.65
CA ILE A 107 23.21 -11.03 -5.77
C ILE A 107 22.97 -11.53 -7.19
N ILE A 108 24.01 -11.97 -7.90
CA ILE A 108 23.92 -12.30 -9.32
C ILE A 108 24.76 -13.53 -9.70
N ALA A 109 24.17 -14.39 -10.53
CA ALA A 109 24.86 -15.48 -11.21
C ALA A 109 25.39 -14.99 -12.57
N TYR A 110 26.65 -15.31 -12.86
CA TYR A 110 27.35 -14.88 -14.07
C TYR A 110 28.34 -15.94 -14.58
N GLU A 111 28.90 -15.69 -15.76
CA GLU A 111 29.67 -16.66 -16.55
C GLU A 111 28.89 -17.95 -16.77
N TYR A 112 27.59 -17.85 -17.09
CA TYR A 112 26.77 -19.02 -17.37
C TYR A 112 27.22 -19.80 -18.61
N GLY A 113 27.68 -19.07 -19.64
CA GLY A 113 27.80 -19.58 -21.01
C GLY A 113 26.70 -19.01 -21.90
N ARG A 114 26.49 -19.59 -23.08
CA ARG A 114 25.60 -18.99 -24.10
C ARG A 114 24.18 -19.55 -24.09
N THR A 115 24.05 -20.85 -23.86
CA THR A 115 22.78 -21.60 -23.90
C THR A 115 22.87 -22.80 -22.95
N LEU A 116 21.75 -23.48 -22.69
CA LEU A 116 21.72 -24.75 -21.95
C LEU A 116 22.71 -25.80 -22.51
N LEU A 117 22.93 -25.80 -23.83
CA LEU A 117 23.84 -26.73 -24.49
C LEU A 117 25.31 -26.27 -24.50
N ASP A 118 25.56 -24.98 -24.24
CA ASP A 118 26.87 -24.31 -24.34
C ASP A 118 27.15 -23.53 -23.05
N THR A 119 27.03 -24.21 -21.90
CA THR A 119 27.35 -23.66 -20.58
C THR A 119 28.85 -23.64 -20.34
N ASP A 120 29.36 -22.66 -19.61
CA ASP A 120 30.77 -22.59 -19.24
C ASP A 120 31.10 -23.62 -18.14
N PRO A 121 31.95 -24.65 -18.39
CA PRO A 121 32.32 -25.63 -17.37
C PRO A 121 33.09 -25.03 -16.19
N ASP A 122 33.78 -23.90 -16.40
CA ASP A 122 34.54 -23.19 -15.38
C ASP A 122 33.76 -22.03 -14.74
N GLY A 123 32.63 -21.67 -15.34
CA GLY A 123 31.76 -20.57 -14.93
C GLY A 123 30.70 -20.96 -13.91
N GLY A 124 29.50 -20.37 -14.06
CA GLY A 124 28.39 -20.48 -13.10
C GLY A 124 28.75 -19.91 -11.74
N LYS A 125 29.39 -18.73 -11.75
CA LYS A 125 29.83 -18.01 -10.56
C LYS A 125 28.68 -17.21 -9.96
N ILE A 126 28.74 -16.98 -8.67
CA ILE A 126 27.85 -16.09 -7.92
C ILE A 126 28.71 -14.99 -7.32
N ALA A 127 28.23 -13.75 -7.43
CA ALA A 127 28.77 -12.59 -6.74
C ALA A 127 27.64 -11.77 -6.13
N TRP A 128 27.96 -10.92 -5.16
CA TRP A 128 27.09 -9.82 -4.77
C TRP A 128 27.74 -8.49 -5.16
N LEU A 129 26.91 -7.54 -5.61
CA LEU A 129 27.31 -6.21 -6.03
C LEU A 129 26.90 -5.24 -4.92
N GLU A 130 27.90 -4.64 -4.28
CA GLU A 130 27.74 -3.69 -3.18
C GLU A 130 27.10 -2.39 -3.68
N ASN A 131 25.89 -2.13 -3.18
CA ASN A 131 25.18 -0.90 -3.44
C ASN A 131 25.86 0.24 -2.67
N PRO A 132 26.38 1.27 -3.35
CA PRO A 132 27.15 2.31 -2.69
C PRO A 132 26.28 3.42 -2.05
N GLY A 133 24.96 3.21 -1.97
CA GLY A 133 23.99 4.20 -1.51
C GLY A 133 23.87 5.41 -2.44
N GLN A 134 23.23 6.48 -1.95
CA GLN A 134 22.82 7.63 -2.77
C GLN A 134 23.99 8.54 -3.27
N ASN A 135 25.21 8.40 -2.74
CA ASN A 135 26.26 9.42 -2.87
C ASN A 135 27.41 9.09 -3.86
N ASN A 136 27.30 8.05 -4.70
CA ASN A 136 28.50 7.53 -5.40
C ASN A 136 28.68 7.86 -6.89
N GLY A 137 27.84 8.72 -7.46
CA GLY A 137 27.97 9.16 -8.87
C GLY A 137 27.85 8.01 -9.88
N THR A 138 28.56 8.08 -11.01
CA THR A 138 28.50 7.11 -12.13
C THR A 138 29.43 5.89 -11.99
N LYS A 139 29.83 5.53 -10.77
CA LYS A 139 30.77 4.42 -10.54
C LYS A 139 30.05 3.07 -10.59
N LEU A 140 30.72 2.08 -11.18
CA LEU A 140 30.28 0.68 -11.11
C LEU A 140 30.29 0.18 -9.66
N TRP A 141 29.34 -0.68 -9.33
CA TRP A 141 29.20 -1.30 -8.02
C TRP A 141 30.33 -2.29 -7.76
N THR A 142 30.80 -2.33 -6.51
CA THR A 142 31.91 -3.20 -6.12
C THR A 142 31.43 -4.65 -6.12
N MET A 143 32.15 -5.52 -6.82
CA MET A 143 31.77 -6.93 -6.92
C MET A 143 32.55 -7.77 -5.91
N HIS A 144 31.83 -8.60 -5.15
CA HIS A 144 32.37 -9.52 -4.16
C HIS A 144 31.98 -10.97 -4.51
N TYR A 145 32.97 -11.86 -4.59
CA TYR A 145 32.74 -13.25 -5.01
C TYR A 145 32.11 -14.09 -3.88
N VAL A 146 31.10 -14.88 -4.21
CA VAL A 146 30.39 -15.78 -3.28
C VAL A 146 30.84 -17.22 -3.46
N GLY A 147 30.86 -17.72 -4.70
CA GLY A 147 31.11 -19.14 -4.96
C GLY A 147 30.74 -19.52 -6.40
N LYS A 148 30.81 -20.81 -6.72
CA LYS A 148 30.39 -21.29 -8.05
C LYS A 148 29.87 -22.72 -8.09
N SER A 149 29.09 -22.99 -9.13
CA SER A 149 28.85 -24.33 -9.68
C SER A 149 28.58 -24.19 -11.17
N PRO A 150 29.14 -25.06 -12.02
CA PRO A 150 28.88 -25.02 -13.46
C PRO A 150 27.39 -24.92 -13.76
N ALA A 151 27.05 -24.14 -14.77
CA ALA A 151 25.68 -23.91 -15.23
C ALA A 151 24.68 -23.37 -14.18
N MET A 152 25.16 -22.61 -13.19
CA MET A 152 24.31 -21.85 -12.26
C MET A 152 23.24 -21.06 -13.03
N HIS A 153 21.96 -21.32 -12.75
CA HIS A 153 20.84 -20.87 -13.58
C HIS A 153 19.74 -20.11 -12.84
N ARG A 154 19.51 -20.45 -11.57
CA ARG A 154 18.66 -19.71 -10.63
C ARG A 154 19.36 -19.59 -9.28
N LEU A 155 18.98 -18.59 -8.52
CA LEU A 155 19.37 -18.45 -7.13
C LEU A 155 18.24 -17.80 -6.32
N LYS A 156 18.25 -18.02 -5.01
CA LYS A 156 17.38 -17.36 -4.04
C LYS A 156 18.16 -16.98 -2.80
N VAL A 157 18.01 -15.74 -2.33
CA VAL A 157 18.55 -15.29 -1.05
C VAL A 157 17.49 -15.35 0.03
N GLY A 158 17.87 -15.71 1.25
CA GLY A 158 16.95 -15.80 2.37
C GLY A 158 17.56 -16.46 3.60
N HIS A 159 16.68 -16.93 4.48
CA HIS A 159 16.95 -17.54 5.76
C HIS A 159 16.43 -18.97 5.77
N PHE A 160 17.21 -19.93 5.27
CA PHE A 160 16.72 -21.29 5.02
C PHE A 160 16.98 -22.24 6.18
N THR A 161 18.10 -22.09 6.89
CA THR A 161 18.49 -22.94 8.03
C THR A 161 18.65 -22.16 9.34
N GLN A 162 18.72 -20.84 9.26
CA GLN A 162 18.93 -19.89 10.35
C GLN A 162 18.30 -18.53 10.00
N THR A 163 18.22 -17.61 10.97
CA THR A 163 17.56 -16.29 10.81
C THR A 163 18.48 -15.10 11.07
N ASP A 164 19.72 -15.34 11.48
CA ASP A 164 20.67 -14.31 11.92
C ASP A 164 21.58 -13.81 10.80
N ARG A 165 21.71 -14.59 9.72
CA ARG A 165 22.57 -14.30 8.57
C ARG A 165 21.93 -14.76 7.27
N TRP A 166 22.33 -14.12 6.18
CA TRP A 166 21.88 -14.46 4.84
C TRP A 166 22.44 -15.80 4.37
N GLU A 167 21.63 -16.49 3.58
CA GLU A 167 22.00 -17.70 2.89
C GLU A 167 21.54 -17.59 1.43
N ILE A 168 22.32 -18.13 0.51
CA ILE A 168 22.01 -18.15 -0.93
C ILE A 168 21.86 -19.60 -1.36
N VAL A 169 20.68 -19.95 -1.86
CA VAL A 169 20.47 -21.23 -2.54
C VAL A 169 20.81 -21.07 -4.02
N GLY A 170 21.76 -21.86 -4.50
CA GLY A 170 22.20 -21.89 -5.89
C GLY A 170 21.68 -23.11 -6.63
N LEU A 171 21.14 -22.89 -7.83
CA LEU A 171 20.43 -23.89 -8.63
C LEU A 171 20.99 -23.91 -10.07
N PRO A 172 21.90 -24.84 -10.38
CA PRO A 172 22.28 -25.14 -11.76
C PRO A 172 21.12 -25.70 -12.59
N VAL A 173 21.20 -25.62 -13.92
CA VAL A 173 20.17 -26.22 -14.81
C VAL A 173 20.62 -27.54 -15.46
N ASN A 174 21.92 -27.76 -15.62
CA ASN A 174 22.47 -28.99 -16.16
C ASN A 174 23.82 -29.31 -15.51
N ALA A 175 24.22 -30.58 -15.53
CA ALA A 175 25.45 -31.02 -14.89
C ALA A 175 26.70 -30.57 -15.67
N LYS A 176 26.59 -30.50 -16.99
CA LYS A 176 27.64 -30.10 -17.93
C LYS A 176 27.03 -29.82 -19.31
N PRO A 177 27.77 -29.17 -20.24
CA PRO A 177 27.31 -28.96 -21.62
C PRO A 177 26.79 -30.25 -22.25
N PHE A 178 25.66 -30.15 -22.96
CA PHE A 178 24.98 -31.26 -23.64
C PHE A 178 24.49 -32.42 -22.73
N ASP A 179 24.34 -32.20 -21.42
CA ASP A 179 23.90 -33.22 -20.47
C ASP A 179 22.69 -32.79 -19.63
N ALA A 180 21.50 -33.17 -20.10
CA ALA A 180 20.22 -32.90 -19.43
C ALA A 180 19.67 -34.14 -18.67
N VAL A 181 20.48 -35.18 -18.50
CA VAL A 181 20.07 -36.47 -17.90
C VAL A 181 20.86 -36.85 -16.65
N THR A 182 21.98 -36.18 -16.38
CA THR A 182 22.71 -36.33 -15.12
C THR A 182 22.08 -35.44 -14.04
N PRO A 183 21.85 -35.96 -12.82
CA PRO A 183 21.35 -35.16 -11.72
C PRO A 183 22.25 -33.96 -11.40
N ILE A 184 21.63 -32.87 -10.96
CA ILE A 184 22.29 -31.60 -10.63
C ILE A 184 22.18 -31.30 -9.13
N PRO A 185 23.16 -30.54 -8.58
CA PRO A 185 23.12 -30.21 -7.17
C PRO A 185 22.12 -29.09 -6.85
N VAL A 186 21.58 -29.12 -5.64
CA VAL A 186 21.02 -27.96 -4.96
C VAL A 186 22.02 -27.52 -3.91
N LEU A 187 22.47 -26.26 -3.97
CA LEU A 187 23.58 -25.75 -3.16
C LEU A 187 23.08 -24.69 -2.18
N LEU A 188 23.74 -24.60 -1.02
CA LEU A 188 23.54 -23.52 -0.05
C LEU A 188 24.89 -22.85 0.22
N PHE A 189 24.96 -21.54 0.06
CA PHE A 189 26.10 -20.70 0.42
C PHE A 189 25.73 -19.88 1.65
N ARG A 190 26.62 -19.84 2.64
CA ARG A 190 26.38 -19.13 3.91
C ARG A 190 27.24 -17.90 4.03
N GLU A 191 26.60 -16.80 4.44
CA GLU A 191 27.26 -15.54 4.70
C GLU A 191 28.38 -15.71 5.76
N PRO A 192 29.62 -15.33 5.46
CA PRO A 192 30.72 -15.35 6.41
C PRO A 192 30.62 -14.19 7.41
N ASP A 193 31.36 -14.26 8.52
CA ASP A 193 31.38 -13.20 9.54
C ASP A 193 31.87 -11.83 9.00
N ASN A 194 32.56 -11.80 7.86
CA ASN A 194 33.05 -10.58 7.21
C ASN A 194 32.91 -10.70 5.69
N VAL A 195 31.77 -10.24 5.17
CA VAL A 195 31.42 -10.32 3.74
C VAL A 195 32.36 -9.51 2.83
N LEU A 196 32.85 -8.36 3.30
CA LEU A 196 33.68 -7.43 2.50
C LEU A 196 35.09 -7.96 2.20
N ASN A 197 35.60 -8.89 3.02
CA ASN A 197 36.93 -9.47 2.87
C ASN A 197 36.89 -10.98 2.59
N ALA A 198 35.69 -11.52 2.34
CA ALA A 198 35.52 -12.93 2.06
C ALA A 198 36.14 -13.28 0.70
N THR A 199 36.89 -14.38 0.68
CA THR A 199 37.40 -14.92 -0.60
C THR A 199 36.41 -15.85 -1.28
N GLU A 200 35.58 -16.56 -0.49
CA GLU A 200 34.47 -17.41 -0.92
C GLU A 200 33.56 -17.65 0.30
N TRP A 201 32.27 -17.90 0.07
CA TRP A 201 31.31 -18.28 1.10
C TRP A 201 31.35 -19.79 1.35
N THR A 202 30.98 -20.20 2.57
CA THR A 202 30.93 -21.63 2.89
C THR A 202 29.79 -22.30 2.14
N ARG A 203 30.09 -23.37 1.39
CA ARG A 203 29.13 -24.11 0.57
C ARG A 203 28.74 -25.46 1.18
N GLU A 204 27.44 -25.76 1.20
CA GLU A 204 26.82 -27.05 1.49
C GLU A 204 26.04 -27.57 0.29
N ILE A 205 25.96 -28.88 0.11
CA ILE A 205 25.11 -29.53 -0.89
C ILE A 205 23.85 -30.03 -0.19
N ILE A 206 22.69 -29.46 -0.53
CA ILE A 206 21.36 -29.85 -0.04
C ILE A 206 20.97 -31.20 -0.64
N ASN A 207 21.17 -31.35 -1.95
CA ASN A 207 20.91 -32.56 -2.73
C ASN A 207 21.88 -32.63 -3.93
N GLN A 208 22.24 -33.83 -4.38
CA GLN A 208 23.12 -34.04 -5.55
C GLN A 208 22.55 -35.00 -6.59
N ASP A 209 21.60 -35.85 -6.19
CA ASP A 209 21.30 -37.10 -6.89
C ASP A 209 19.84 -37.18 -7.39
N TYR A 210 19.00 -36.19 -7.09
CA TYR A 210 17.57 -36.26 -7.35
C TYR A 210 17.11 -35.39 -8.52
N PHE A 211 17.56 -34.14 -8.59
CA PHE A 211 16.99 -33.16 -9.51
C PHE A 211 17.61 -33.18 -10.90
N HIS A 212 16.81 -32.94 -11.93
CA HIS A 212 17.25 -32.62 -13.28
C HIS A 212 16.55 -31.35 -13.77
N ILE A 213 17.28 -30.48 -14.48
CA ILE A 213 16.73 -29.27 -15.12
C ILE A 213 15.88 -28.43 -14.16
N ILE A 214 16.50 -27.86 -13.13
CA ILE A 214 15.83 -26.88 -12.27
C ILE A 214 15.77 -25.56 -13.02
N HIS A 215 14.56 -25.06 -13.28
CA HIS A 215 14.36 -23.86 -14.08
C HIS A 215 13.77 -22.68 -13.30
N GLU A 216 13.08 -22.94 -12.18
CA GLU A 216 12.59 -21.88 -11.29
C GLU A 216 12.50 -22.35 -9.84
N ALA A 217 12.58 -21.39 -8.92
CA ALA A 217 12.30 -21.60 -7.51
C ALA A 217 11.45 -20.45 -6.96
N THR A 218 10.44 -20.79 -6.16
CA THR A 218 9.65 -19.84 -5.39
C THR A 218 9.90 -20.04 -3.90
N THR A 219 10.09 -18.94 -3.19
CA THR A 219 10.24 -18.93 -1.74
C THR A 219 8.92 -18.63 -1.03
N PHE A 220 8.73 -19.24 0.13
CA PHE A 220 7.64 -18.90 1.04
C PHE A 220 8.05 -19.18 2.48
N LYS A 221 7.45 -18.49 3.44
CA LYS A 221 7.77 -18.68 4.86
C LYS A 221 6.92 -19.76 5.50
N VAL A 222 7.58 -20.63 6.26
CA VAL A 222 6.96 -21.52 7.24
C VAL A 222 7.68 -21.27 8.56
N ASP A 223 6.92 -20.85 9.57
CA ASP A 223 7.45 -20.26 10.81
C ASP A 223 8.39 -19.07 10.52
N GLN A 224 9.68 -19.19 10.84
CA GLN A 224 10.68 -18.13 10.63
C GLN A 224 11.62 -18.41 9.45
N LEU A 225 11.57 -19.62 8.87
CA LEU A 225 12.48 -20.05 7.82
C LEU A 225 11.83 -19.97 6.44
N ASP A 226 12.65 -19.61 5.46
CA ASP A 226 12.30 -19.65 4.06
C ASP A 226 12.36 -21.09 3.54
N ASN A 227 11.32 -21.46 2.79
CA ASN A 227 11.14 -22.76 2.17
C ASN A 227 11.16 -22.57 0.65
N LEU A 228 11.41 -23.64 -0.10
CA LEU A 228 11.49 -23.59 -1.55
C LEU A 228 10.46 -24.51 -2.20
N LEU A 229 9.76 -24.02 -3.21
CA LEU A 229 9.17 -24.87 -4.25
C LEU A 229 10.09 -24.83 -5.46
N LEU A 230 10.62 -25.98 -5.85
CA LEU A 230 11.45 -26.14 -7.04
C LEU A 230 10.60 -26.66 -8.19
N ALA A 231 10.71 -26.00 -9.35
CA ALA A 231 10.21 -26.48 -10.63
C ALA A 231 11.36 -27.15 -11.40
N SER A 232 11.24 -28.46 -11.61
CA SER A 232 12.24 -29.26 -12.29
C SER A 232 11.60 -30.32 -13.21
N ARG A 233 12.44 -31.13 -13.84
CA ARG A 233 12.00 -32.29 -14.62
C ARG A 233 11.21 -33.31 -13.79
N GLU A 234 11.44 -33.37 -12.47
CA GLU A 234 10.68 -34.20 -11.52
C GLU A 234 9.31 -33.59 -11.18
N GLY A 235 8.99 -32.41 -11.70
CA GLY A 235 7.76 -31.67 -11.42
C GLY A 235 7.98 -30.60 -10.36
N ILE A 236 7.11 -30.56 -9.35
CA ILE A 236 7.13 -29.59 -8.25
C ILE A 236 7.56 -30.30 -6.97
N THR A 237 8.65 -29.84 -6.37
CA THR A 237 9.18 -30.39 -5.11
C THR A 237 9.31 -29.31 -4.05
N TRP A 238 8.72 -29.53 -2.88
CA TRP A 238 8.91 -28.69 -1.70
C TRP A 238 10.19 -29.11 -0.97
N VAL A 239 11.14 -28.18 -0.83
CA VAL A 239 12.43 -28.38 -0.17
C VAL A 239 12.52 -27.46 1.04
N TYR A 240 12.79 -28.01 2.22
CA TYR A 240 12.85 -27.24 3.46
C TYR A 240 13.80 -27.84 4.49
N PHE A 241 14.30 -26.99 5.39
CA PHE A 241 15.11 -27.42 6.52
C PHE A 241 14.21 -27.78 7.71
N ASN A 242 14.15 -29.06 8.07
CA ASN A 242 13.39 -29.51 9.23
C ASN A 242 14.15 -29.17 10.51
N GLN A 243 13.64 -28.19 11.26
CA GLN A 243 14.28 -27.69 12.48
C GLN A 243 14.39 -28.72 13.60
N ASN A 244 13.49 -29.72 13.64
CA ASN A 244 13.49 -30.76 14.66
C ASN A 244 14.56 -31.81 14.39
N SER A 245 14.67 -32.29 13.14
CA SER A 245 15.68 -33.28 12.76
C SER A 245 17.02 -32.68 12.38
N LYS A 246 17.09 -31.35 12.19
CA LYS A 246 18.25 -30.60 11.67
C LYS A 246 18.74 -31.17 10.33
N LYS A 247 17.81 -31.45 9.43
CA LYS A 247 18.06 -32.04 8.12
C LYS A 247 17.16 -31.42 7.06
N TRP A 248 17.68 -31.33 5.85
CA TRP A 248 16.88 -31.05 4.66
C TRP A 248 15.87 -32.17 4.39
N THR A 249 14.66 -31.77 4.07
CA THR A 249 13.54 -32.64 3.69
C THR A 249 13.01 -32.19 2.34
N MET A 250 12.56 -33.16 1.53
CA MET A 250 12.00 -32.93 0.20
C MET A 250 10.67 -33.69 0.08
N GLU A 251 9.63 -33.02 -0.38
CA GLU A 251 8.29 -33.57 -0.57
C GLU A 251 7.79 -33.26 -1.98
N THR A 252 7.44 -34.29 -2.74
CA THR A 252 6.87 -34.12 -4.09
C THR A 252 5.44 -33.63 -3.99
N ILE A 253 5.15 -32.52 -4.69
CA ILE A 253 3.82 -31.91 -4.79
C ILE A 253 3.07 -32.48 -6.01
N GLY A 254 3.77 -32.60 -7.14
CA GLY A 254 3.20 -33.14 -8.37
C GLY A 254 4.27 -33.37 -9.43
N GLU A 255 4.00 -34.27 -10.37
CA GLU A 255 4.97 -34.73 -11.38
C GLU A 255 5.03 -33.84 -12.64
N GLY A 256 4.16 -32.83 -12.76
CA GLY A 256 4.13 -31.96 -13.93
C GLY A 256 3.44 -32.57 -15.16
N GLU A 257 3.86 -32.13 -16.34
CA GLU A 257 3.39 -32.66 -17.62
C GLU A 257 4.25 -33.87 -18.04
N LEU A 258 3.62 -35.02 -18.30
CA LEU A 258 4.31 -36.26 -18.69
C LEU A 258 3.95 -36.72 -20.12
N GLY A 259 2.83 -36.26 -20.68
CA GLY A 259 2.29 -36.77 -21.93
C GLY A 259 3.05 -36.34 -23.19
N LEU A 260 3.93 -35.35 -23.07
CA LEU A 260 4.77 -34.87 -24.19
C LEU A 260 6.14 -35.57 -24.24
N GLU A 261 6.51 -36.36 -23.22
CA GLU A 261 7.86 -36.94 -23.11
C GLU A 261 8.27 -37.74 -24.35
N GLU A 262 7.40 -38.64 -24.84
CA GLU A 262 7.72 -39.46 -26.02
C GLU A 262 7.94 -38.63 -27.29
N GLN A 263 7.34 -37.43 -27.37
CA GLN A 263 7.41 -36.56 -28.55
C GLN A 263 8.56 -35.55 -28.47
N THR A 264 8.82 -34.99 -27.29
CA THR A 264 9.73 -33.86 -27.11
C THR A 264 10.98 -34.20 -26.29
N GLY A 265 10.95 -35.28 -25.52
CA GLY A 265 11.97 -35.58 -24.50
C GLY A 265 11.93 -34.65 -23.28
N ILE A 266 10.93 -33.76 -23.18
CA ILE A 266 10.80 -32.76 -22.11
C ILE A 266 9.51 -33.04 -21.33
N TYR A 267 9.62 -33.09 -20.00
CA TYR A 267 8.51 -33.33 -19.07
C TYR A 267 8.77 -32.62 -17.72
N GLY A 268 7.80 -32.69 -16.81
CA GLY A 268 7.87 -32.06 -15.49
C GLY A 268 7.31 -30.64 -15.49
N THR A 269 7.96 -29.75 -14.76
CA THR A 269 7.53 -28.36 -14.55
C THR A 269 8.70 -27.40 -14.78
N GLY A 270 8.49 -26.35 -15.57
CA GLY A 270 9.52 -25.36 -15.85
C GLY A 270 9.48 -24.16 -14.90
N VAL A 271 8.29 -23.76 -14.46
CA VAL A 271 8.11 -22.56 -13.62
C VAL A 271 6.95 -22.73 -12.66
N VAL A 272 7.02 -22.07 -11.51
CA VAL A 272 6.03 -22.19 -10.44
C VAL A 272 5.83 -20.85 -9.72
N CYS A 273 4.64 -20.60 -9.18
CA CYS A 273 4.38 -19.60 -8.14
C CYS A 273 3.29 -20.08 -7.17
N ILE A 274 3.21 -19.44 -6.00
CA ILE A 274 2.25 -19.74 -4.94
C ILE A 274 1.19 -18.65 -4.91
N GLY A 275 -0.09 -19.03 -4.97
CA GLY A 275 -1.21 -18.11 -4.85
C GLY A 275 -1.93 -18.23 -3.52
N ARG A 276 -2.16 -17.08 -2.89
CA ARG A 276 -3.03 -16.90 -1.73
C ARG A 276 -4.49 -16.80 -2.17
N THR A 277 -5.40 -17.35 -1.37
CA THR A 277 -6.81 -16.91 -1.41
C THR A 277 -7.36 -16.77 -0.01
N GLY A 278 -8.02 -15.66 0.30
CA GLY A 278 -8.44 -15.31 1.65
C GLY A 278 -7.29 -15.39 2.65
N ASN A 279 -7.46 -16.21 3.70
CA ASN A 279 -6.44 -16.39 4.75
C ASN A 279 -5.42 -17.50 4.46
N ASP A 280 -5.53 -18.17 3.32
CA ASP A 280 -4.70 -19.32 2.98
C ASP A 280 -3.57 -18.90 2.03
N SER A 281 -2.37 -18.74 2.57
CA SER A 281 -1.18 -18.30 1.83
C SER A 281 -0.62 -19.34 0.85
N LEU A 282 -1.09 -20.60 0.90
CA LEU A 282 -0.71 -21.67 -0.01
C LEU A 282 -2.00 -22.38 -0.48
N SER A 283 -2.92 -21.60 -1.05
CA SER A 283 -4.21 -22.07 -1.53
C SER A 283 -4.07 -22.88 -2.82
N TYR A 284 -3.32 -22.34 -3.78
CA TYR A 284 -2.97 -23.02 -5.02
C TYR A 284 -1.53 -22.76 -5.42
N ILE A 285 -1.01 -23.61 -6.30
CA ILE A 285 0.30 -23.47 -6.93
C ILE A 285 0.08 -23.40 -8.43
N ALA A 286 0.41 -22.27 -9.06
CA ALA A 286 0.37 -22.15 -10.52
C ALA A 286 1.69 -22.63 -11.12
N ALA A 287 1.61 -23.34 -12.25
CA ALA A 287 2.73 -24.01 -12.87
C ALA A 287 2.71 -23.84 -14.40
N GLY A 288 3.90 -23.60 -14.97
CA GLY A 288 4.14 -23.64 -16.40
C GLY A 288 4.95 -24.89 -16.73
N GLU A 289 4.43 -25.71 -17.63
CA GLU A 289 4.85 -27.09 -17.80
C GLU A 289 5.10 -27.45 -19.27
N PRO A 290 6.17 -28.21 -19.58
CA PRO A 290 7.38 -28.47 -18.78
C PRO A 290 8.43 -27.33 -18.94
N PHE A 291 9.74 -27.62 -18.92
CA PHE A 291 10.79 -26.63 -19.23
C PHE A 291 10.49 -25.90 -20.55
N HIS A 292 10.43 -24.56 -20.48
CA HIS A 292 9.97 -23.70 -21.57
C HIS A 292 8.69 -24.21 -22.23
N GLY A 293 7.75 -24.75 -21.49
CA GLY A 293 6.60 -25.45 -22.04
C GLY A 293 5.52 -24.56 -22.64
N ASN A 294 4.40 -25.20 -23.01
CA ASN A 294 3.22 -24.54 -23.54
C ASN A 294 1.98 -24.73 -22.64
N MET A 295 2.08 -25.48 -21.55
CA MET A 295 0.92 -25.77 -20.70
C MET A 295 0.94 -24.95 -19.42
N ILE A 296 -0.22 -24.42 -19.04
CA ILE A 296 -0.45 -23.84 -17.72
C ILE A 296 -1.35 -24.77 -16.92
N ALA A 297 -0.91 -25.09 -15.71
CA ALA A 297 -1.66 -25.88 -14.75
C ALA A 297 -1.71 -25.19 -13.39
N VAL A 298 -2.68 -25.59 -12.57
CA VAL A 298 -2.76 -25.26 -11.16
C VAL A 298 -2.87 -26.53 -10.33
N TYR A 299 -2.16 -26.55 -9.20
CA TYR A 299 -2.25 -27.59 -8.20
C TYR A 299 -3.04 -27.05 -7.02
N VAL A 300 -4.05 -27.82 -6.61
CA VAL A 300 -4.98 -27.42 -5.55
C VAL A 300 -5.03 -28.50 -4.49
N LYS A 301 -4.99 -28.10 -3.22
CA LYS A 301 -5.03 -29.04 -2.09
C LYS A 301 -6.45 -29.53 -1.80
N ASN A 302 -6.57 -30.79 -1.38
CA ASN A 302 -7.87 -31.42 -1.05
C ASN A 302 -8.48 -31.02 0.31
N THR A 303 -7.77 -30.31 1.20
CA THR A 303 -8.26 -29.98 2.55
C THR A 303 -7.70 -28.68 3.12
N ASP A 304 -8.45 -28.07 4.02
CA ASP A 304 -8.08 -26.88 4.78
C ASP A 304 -6.96 -27.17 5.82
N ASN A 305 -5.76 -26.66 5.54
CA ASN A 305 -4.77 -26.22 6.55
C ASN A 305 -3.83 -27.19 7.31
N VAL A 306 -3.27 -28.23 6.68
CA VAL A 306 -2.02 -28.83 7.23
C VAL A 306 -1.06 -29.20 6.11
N LEU A 307 0.11 -28.55 6.03
CA LEU A 307 1.17 -28.80 5.02
C LEU A 307 1.62 -30.28 4.94
N ASN A 308 1.50 -31.02 6.04
CA ASN A 308 1.88 -32.43 6.10
C ASN A 308 0.76 -33.32 5.52
N ASN A 309 1.12 -34.19 4.57
CA ASN A 309 0.22 -35.14 3.88
C ASN A 309 -0.87 -34.49 3.01
N ILE A 310 -0.61 -33.31 2.43
CA ILE A 310 -1.52 -32.72 1.45
C ILE A 310 -1.49 -33.53 0.15
N GLN A 311 -2.67 -33.99 -0.28
CA GLN A 311 -2.84 -34.44 -1.66
C GLN A 311 -3.19 -33.24 -2.55
N TRP A 312 -2.31 -32.97 -3.50
CA TRP A 312 -2.49 -31.96 -4.53
C TRP A 312 -3.14 -32.56 -5.75
N LYS A 313 -4.12 -31.84 -6.30
CA LYS A 313 -4.79 -32.20 -7.55
C LYS A 313 -4.41 -31.20 -8.64
N ARG A 314 -3.86 -31.72 -9.74
CA ARG A 314 -3.49 -30.94 -10.92
C ARG A 314 -4.71 -30.68 -11.80
N TYR A 315 -4.89 -29.44 -12.22
CA TYR A 315 -5.83 -29.00 -13.24
C TYR A 315 -5.08 -28.26 -14.34
N VAL A 316 -5.17 -28.75 -15.58
CA VAL A 316 -4.66 -28.01 -16.74
C VAL A 316 -5.66 -26.92 -17.09
N LEU A 317 -5.19 -25.67 -17.14
CA LEU A 317 -6.02 -24.52 -17.47
C LEU A 317 -5.98 -24.22 -18.96
N ASP A 318 -4.79 -24.25 -19.57
CA ASP A 318 -4.59 -23.81 -20.94
C ASP A 318 -3.35 -24.44 -21.60
N VAL A 319 -3.36 -24.46 -22.94
CA VAL A 319 -2.26 -24.92 -23.79
C VAL A 319 -2.01 -23.89 -24.89
N TYR A 320 -0.79 -23.34 -24.93
CA TYR A 320 -0.37 -22.25 -25.81
C TYR A 320 0.39 -22.74 -27.03
N GLY A 321 -0.36 -23.12 -28.07
CA GLY A 321 0.22 -23.61 -29.32
C GLY A 321 0.81 -25.01 -29.18
N TYR A 322 1.53 -25.45 -30.21
CA TYR A 322 2.27 -26.72 -30.18
C TYR A 322 3.74 -26.46 -29.84
N PRO A 323 4.42 -27.43 -29.21
CA PRO A 323 5.87 -27.37 -29.06
C PRO A 323 6.56 -27.16 -30.40
N ASN A 324 7.65 -26.39 -30.41
CA ASN A 324 8.50 -26.17 -31.58
C ASN A 324 9.36 -27.42 -31.88
N GLU A 325 10.26 -27.33 -32.86
CA GLU A 325 11.16 -28.42 -33.24
C GLU A 325 12.09 -28.88 -32.11
N GLN A 326 12.34 -28.02 -31.11
CA GLN A 326 13.12 -28.33 -29.91
C GLN A 326 12.25 -28.90 -28.77
N GLY A 327 10.93 -29.05 -28.97
CA GLY A 327 10.02 -29.54 -27.95
C GLY A 327 9.55 -28.47 -26.96
N GLU A 328 9.83 -27.19 -27.23
CA GLU A 328 9.55 -26.07 -26.34
C GLU A 328 8.34 -25.24 -26.80
N GLY A 329 7.62 -24.69 -25.85
CA GLY A 329 6.61 -23.64 -26.02
C GLY A 329 7.08 -22.23 -25.60
N PRO A 330 6.12 -21.31 -25.40
CA PRO A 330 6.40 -19.90 -25.15
C PRO A 330 6.57 -19.53 -23.66
N ILE A 331 6.21 -20.37 -22.70
CA ILE A 331 6.13 -19.98 -21.28
C ILE A 331 7.53 -19.92 -20.66
N HIS A 332 7.89 -18.79 -20.04
CA HIS A 332 9.21 -18.64 -19.39
C HIS A 332 9.17 -18.21 -17.92
N HIS A 333 8.09 -17.57 -17.46
CA HIS A 333 7.98 -17.11 -16.08
C HIS A 333 6.52 -17.03 -15.63
N ILE A 334 6.27 -17.21 -14.34
CA ILE A 334 4.97 -16.99 -13.70
C ILE A 334 5.21 -16.24 -12.40
N ILE A 335 4.33 -15.29 -12.07
CA ILE A 335 4.31 -14.62 -10.77
C ILE A 335 2.88 -14.52 -10.26
N CYS A 336 2.69 -14.77 -8.97
CA CYS A 336 1.41 -14.69 -8.28
C CYS A 336 1.40 -13.38 -7.46
N ALA A 337 0.32 -12.61 -7.54
CA ALA A 337 0.13 -11.38 -6.78
C ALA A 337 -1.34 -10.92 -6.84
N ASP A 338 -1.76 -10.19 -5.82
CA ASP A 338 -3.09 -9.59 -5.68
C ASP A 338 -3.18 -8.29 -6.50
N PHE A 339 -3.49 -8.41 -7.79
CA PHE A 339 -3.50 -7.26 -8.71
C PHE A 339 -4.75 -6.41 -8.56
N ASP A 340 -5.88 -6.98 -8.14
CA ASP A 340 -7.13 -6.24 -7.98
C ASP A 340 -7.46 -5.85 -6.54
N LYS A 341 -6.62 -6.29 -5.59
CA LYS A 341 -6.70 -5.99 -4.16
C LYS A 341 -7.92 -6.59 -3.47
N ASP A 342 -8.46 -7.70 -3.98
CA ASP A 342 -9.57 -8.42 -3.36
C ASP A 342 -9.12 -9.43 -2.29
N GLY A 343 -7.81 -9.61 -2.12
CA GLY A 343 -7.20 -10.51 -1.15
C GLY A 343 -6.79 -11.86 -1.71
N ASP A 344 -7.25 -12.20 -2.91
CA ASP A 344 -6.85 -13.39 -3.65
C ASP A 344 -5.75 -13.02 -4.66
N ASP A 345 -4.70 -13.84 -4.73
CA ASP A 345 -3.68 -13.63 -5.75
C ASP A 345 -4.26 -14.04 -7.11
N GLU A 346 -4.12 -13.17 -8.10
CA GLU A 346 -4.06 -13.58 -9.50
C GLU A 346 -2.69 -14.19 -9.80
N PHE A 347 -2.51 -14.70 -11.02
CA PHE A 347 -1.16 -14.92 -11.53
C PHE A 347 -0.99 -14.42 -12.96
N LEU A 348 0.19 -13.87 -13.23
CA LEU A 348 0.65 -13.50 -14.57
C LEU A 348 1.58 -14.58 -15.12
N ILE A 349 1.48 -14.83 -16.43
CA ILE A 349 2.42 -15.69 -17.16
C ILE A 349 3.14 -14.88 -18.23
N ALA A 350 4.45 -15.10 -18.37
CA ALA A 350 5.31 -14.45 -19.36
C ALA A 350 5.53 -15.38 -20.56
N LEU A 351 5.11 -14.95 -21.74
CA LEU A 351 5.27 -15.70 -22.98
C LEU A 351 6.30 -15.01 -23.89
N ARG A 352 7.43 -15.68 -24.12
CA ARG A 352 8.52 -15.19 -24.98
C ARG A 352 8.11 -15.07 -26.45
N GLY A 353 7.15 -15.89 -26.88
CA GLY A 353 6.61 -15.94 -28.23
C GLY A 353 6.89 -17.26 -28.96
N PRO A 354 6.55 -17.35 -30.26
CA PRO A 354 6.28 -16.24 -31.19
C PRO A 354 4.85 -15.65 -31.11
N SER A 355 4.66 -14.54 -31.82
CA SER A 355 3.33 -14.01 -32.16
C SER A 355 2.46 -15.07 -32.83
N PRO A 356 1.13 -15.15 -32.55
CA PRO A 356 0.33 -14.24 -31.73
C PRO A 356 0.29 -14.60 -30.24
N THR A 357 1.04 -15.61 -29.80
CA THR A 357 0.99 -16.10 -28.42
C THR A 357 1.84 -15.31 -27.44
N GLU A 358 2.88 -14.63 -27.93
CA GLU A 358 3.74 -13.76 -27.11
C GLU A 358 2.95 -12.71 -26.33
N GLY A 359 3.46 -12.32 -25.17
CA GLY A 359 2.74 -11.42 -24.30
C GLY A 359 2.77 -11.77 -22.83
N VAL A 360 1.84 -11.16 -22.12
CA VAL A 360 1.51 -11.51 -20.74
C VAL A 360 0.03 -11.84 -20.66
N TYR A 361 -0.30 -12.93 -19.96
CA TYR A 361 -1.67 -13.27 -19.63
C TYR A 361 -1.87 -13.23 -18.12
N LEU A 362 -3.03 -12.73 -17.70
CA LEU A 362 -3.48 -12.75 -16.31
C LEU A 362 -4.56 -13.79 -16.12
N TYR A 363 -4.46 -14.52 -15.02
CA TYR A 363 -5.44 -15.50 -14.57
C TYR A 363 -5.98 -15.12 -13.20
N LYS A 364 -7.32 -15.07 -13.07
CA LYS A 364 -8.00 -14.82 -11.80
C LYS A 364 -8.66 -16.07 -11.25
N PRO A 365 -8.42 -16.46 -9.98
CA PRO A 365 -9.18 -17.52 -9.35
C PRO A 365 -10.66 -17.13 -9.19
N ILE A 366 -11.56 -18.06 -9.54
CA ILE A 366 -13.01 -17.94 -9.28
C ILE A 366 -13.47 -19.02 -8.31
N ASP A 367 -12.97 -20.24 -8.50
CA ASP A 367 -13.18 -21.36 -7.59
C ASP A 367 -11.95 -22.27 -7.67
N VAL A 368 -10.99 -21.99 -6.79
CA VAL A 368 -9.73 -22.73 -6.71
C VAL A 368 -9.97 -24.22 -6.50
N SER A 369 -10.93 -24.60 -5.63
CA SER A 369 -11.23 -26.01 -5.32
C SER A 369 -11.58 -26.85 -6.56
N ARG A 370 -12.13 -26.19 -7.60
CA ARG A 370 -12.52 -26.78 -8.87
C ARG A 370 -11.57 -26.45 -10.03
N GLY A 371 -10.49 -25.72 -9.78
CA GLY A 371 -9.56 -25.27 -10.81
C GLY A 371 -10.19 -24.30 -11.80
N LEU A 372 -11.12 -23.45 -11.36
CA LEU A 372 -11.80 -22.48 -12.23
C LEU A 372 -11.13 -21.11 -12.15
N PHE A 373 -10.60 -20.68 -13.29
CA PHE A 373 -9.92 -19.39 -13.45
C PHE A 373 -10.48 -18.64 -14.68
N LEU A 374 -10.57 -17.32 -14.58
CA LEU A 374 -10.75 -16.45 -15.75
C LEU A 374 -9.38 -16.06 -16.31
N LYS A 375 -9.33 -15.69 -17.59
CA LYS A 375 -8.08 -15.36 -18.29
C LYS A 375 -8.24 -14.14 -19.19
N TRP A 376 -7.22 -13.29 -19.19
CA TRP A 376 -7.09 -12.17 -20.14
C TRP A 376 -5.67 -12.07 -20.69
N LYS A 377 -5.54 -11.63 -21.93
CA LYS A 377 -4.25 -11.18 -22.47
C LYS A 377 -4.08 -9.70 -22.11
N VAL A 378 -3.03 -9.38 -21.38
CA VAL A 378 -2.80 -8.03 -20.81
C VAL A 378 -1.61 -7.32 -21.45
N SER A 379 -0.82 -8.03 -22.25
CA SER A 379 0.20 -7.47 -23.13
C SER A 379 0.39 -8.38 -24.34
N ASP A 380 0.66 -7.79 -25.50
CA ASP A 380 1.05 -8.48 -26.75
C ASP A 380 2.57 -8.45 -27.00
N ILE A 381 3.36 -7.98 -26.02
CA ILE A 381 4.81 -7.82 -26.15
C ILE A 381 5.50 -9.03 -25.52
N SER A 382 6.48 -9.61 -26.22
CA SER A 382 7.33 -10.67 -25.69
C SER A 382 7.79 -10.36 -24.27
N ALA A 383 7.65 -11.32 -23.36
CA ALA A 383 8.08 -11.20 -21.98
C ALA A 383 8.94 -12.40 -21.58
N ALA A 384 10.19 -12.13 -21.19
CA ALA A 384 11.07 -13.13 -20.60
C ALA A 384 10.75 -13.34 -19.12
N ARG A 385 10.66 -12.25 -18.37
CA ARG A 385 10.44 -12.27 -16.92
C ARG A 385 9.53 -11.12 -16.54
N ILE A 386 8.81 -11.30 -15.45
CA ILE A 386 7.87 -10.33 -14.88
C ILE A 386 8.36 -10.03 -13.48
N THR A 387 8.36 -8.75 -13.12
CA THR A 387 8.50 -8.31 -11.73
C THR A 387 7.30 -7.43 -11.36
N VAL A 388 6.98 -7.39 -10.07
CA VAL A 388 5.75 -6.77 -9.55
C VAL A 388 6.13 -5.83 -8.41
N ALA A 389 5.59 -4.63 -8.44
CA ALA A 389 5.70 -3.61 -7.40
C ALA A 389 4.60 -2.56 -7.64
N ASP A 390 4.36 -1.70 -6.66
CA ASP A 390 3.57 -0.49 -6.85
C ASP A 390 4.50 0.61 -7.39
N PHE A 391 4.63 0.70 -8.73
CA PHE A 391 5.60 1.59 -9.39
C PHE A 391 5.09 3.04 -9.48
N ASP A 392 3.80 3.31 -9.32
CA ASP A 392 3.26 4.68 -9.28
C ASP A 392 2.63 5.09 -7.95
N TYR A 393 2.74 4.23 -6.93
CA TYR A 393 2.29 4.47 -5.56
C TYR A 393 0.78 4.70 -5.44
N ASP A 394 -0.01 4.11 -6.34
CA ASP A 394 -1.47 4.17 -6.31
C ASP A 394 -2.12 3.13 -5.39
N GLY A 395 -1.31 2.21 -4.85
CA GLY A 395 -1.71 1.16 -3.93
C GLY A 395 -2.27 -0.10 -4.61
N LEU A 396 -2.20 -0.20 -5.93
CA LEU A 396 -2.36 -1.42 -6.72
C LEU A 396 -0.99 -1.94 -7.17
N LEU A 397 -0.90 -3.24 -7.40
CA LEU A 397 0.34 -3.83 -7.89
C LEU A 397 0.43 -3.68 -9.40
N ASP A 398 1.49 -3.05 -9.88
CA ASP A 398 1.87 -2.97 -11.28
C ASP A 398 2.77 -4.14 -11.68
N PHE A 399 3.05 -4.28 -12.96
CA PHE A 399 4.10 -5.20 -13.40
C PHE A 399 5.04 -4.59 -14.42
N ALA A 400 6.28 -5.07 -14.45
CA ALA A 400 7.26 -4.71 -15.45
C ALA A 400 7.81 -5.95 -16.15
N THR A 401 8.15 -5.80 -17.43
CA THR A 401 8.66 -6.89 -18.27
C THR A 401 9.87 -6.47 -19.07
N ILE A 402 10.73 -7.44 -19.38
CA ILE A 402 11.76 -7.34 -20.41
C ILE A 402 11.49 -8.36 -21.52
N GLY A 403 11.70 -7.99 -22.78
CA GLY A 403 11.59 -8.91 -23.91
C GLY A 403 12.58 -10.08 -23.87
N TYR A 404 12.18 -11.25 -24.39
CA TYR A 404 13.07 -12.41 -24.45
C TYR A 404 13.93 -12.36 -25.71
N ASN A 405 15.20 -12.02 -25.52
CA ASN A 405 16.17 -12.01 -26.60
C ASN A 405 17.48 -12.59 -26.11
N VAL A 406 17.65 -13.86 -26.44
CA VAL A 406 18.85 -14.65 -26.21
C VAL A 406 19.37 -15.07 -27.59
N PRO A 407 20.34 -14.33 -28.16
CA PRO A 407 20.94 -14.64 -29.44
C PRO A 407 21.36 -16.11 -29.54
N ARG A 408 21.11 -16.72 -30.71
CA ARG A 408 21.32 -18.15 -31.01
C ARG A 408 20.39 -19.12 -30.28
N TYR A 409 19.39 -18.62 -29.56
CA TYR A 409 18.36 -19.44 -28.95
C TYR A 409 16.97 -18.98 -29.38
N TYR A 410 16.51 -17.83 -28.89
CA TYR A 410 15.27 -17.20 -29.33
C TYR A 410 15.42 -15.68 -29.27
N VAL A 411 15.03 -14.99 -30.33
CA VAL A 411 15.17 -13.53 -30.50
C VAL A 411 13.80 -12.94 -30.77
N ALA A 412 13.20 -12.31 -29.77
CA ALA A 412 11.98 -11.54 -29.96
C ALA A 412 12.23 -10.27 -30.78
N GLU A 413 11.27 -9.88 -31.61
CA GLU A 413 11.30 -8.59 -32.29
C GLU A 413 11.18 -7.43 -31.29
N ASN A 414 11.92 -6.34 -31.51
CA ASN A 414 11.84 -5.09 -30.73
C ASN A 414 11.97 -5.28 -29.20
N THR A 415 13.02 -5.99 -28.77
CA THR A 415 13.30 -6.23 -27.33
C THR A 415 13.35 -4.92 -26.55
N SER A 416 12.50 -4.80 -25.53
CA SER A 416 12.29 -3.55 -24.79
C SER A 416 11.94 -3.85 -23.33
N ILE A 417 12.06 -2.83 -22.48
CA ILE A 417 11.60 -2.84 -21.09
C ILE A 417 10.34 -1.97 -21.00
N TYR A 418 9.31 -2.51 -20.37
CA TYR A 418 8.04 -1.82 -20.13
C TYR A 418 7.63 -1.94 -18.67
N ILE A 419 6.99 -0.89 -18.17
CA ILE A 419 6.11 -0.93 -17.00
C ILE A 419 4.66 -0.93 -17.50
N PHE A 420 3.81 -1.67 -16.82
CA PHE A 420 2.38 -1.79 -17.05
C PHE A 420 1.67 -1.41 -15.75
N TYR A 421 1.26 -0.15 -15.66
CA TYR A 421 0.60 0.36 -14.47
C TYR A 421 -0.82 -0.16 -14.39
N ASN A 422 -1.21 -0.62 -13.21
CA ASN A 422 -2.45 -1.31 -12.96
C ASN A 422 -3.61 -0.32 -12.91
N ARG A 423 -4.49 -0.48 -13.89
CA ARG A 423 -5.67 0.34 -14.12
C ARG A 423 -6.94 -0.49 -13.99
N PHE A 424 -6.91 -1.67 -13.34
CA PHE A 424 -8.07 -2.56 -13.14
C PHE A 424 -9.29 -1.81 -12.66
N ASN A 425 -9.03 -0.78 -11.85
CA ASN A 425 -10.01 0.08 -11.23
C ASN A 425 -9.96 1.52 -11.76
N GLN A 426 -9.42 1.80 -12.95
CA GLN A 426 -9.45 3.14 -13.58
C GLN A 426 -10.55 3.28 -14.65
N GLU A 427 -10.79 2.27 -15.50
CA GLU A 427 -12.03 2.25 -16.34
C GLU A 427 -13.26 1.79 -15.55
N LYS A 428 -12.99 1.12 -14.42
CA LYS A 428 -13.94 0.83 -13.35
C LYS A 428 -13.44 1.46 -12.08
N LEU A 429 -13.28 2.78 -12.07
CA LEU A 429 -13.33 3.49 -10.79
C LEU A 429 -14.54 2.92 -10.06
N PRO A 430 -14.37 2.26 -8.89
CA PRO A 430 -15.51 1.77 -8.18
C PRO A 430 -16.40 2.99 -7.98
N THR A 431 -17.67 2.82 -8.30
CA THR A 431 -18.74 3.58 -7.67
C THR A 431 -18.68 3.48 -6.13
N ASN A 432 -17.74 2.72 -5.55
CA ASN A 432 -17.28 2.75 -4.17
C ASN A 432 -15.89 3.41 -4.03
N LYS A 433 -15.74 4.70 -4.32
CA LYS A 433 -14.83 5.49 -3.49
C LYS A 433 -15.57 5.86 -2.22
N ASP A 434 -14.96 5.59 -1.07
CA ASP A 434 -15.41 6.15 0.20
C ASP A 434 -15.37 7.69 0.19
N LEU A 435 -14.67 8.28 -0.79
CA LEU A 435 -14.69 9.70 -1.08
C LEU A 435 -14.64 9.95 -2.60
N GLN A 436 -15.74 10.48 -3.15
CA GLN A 436 -15.87 10.92 -4.54
C GLN A 436 -15.96 12.44 -4.59
N VAL A 437 -15.32 13.05 -5.59
CA VAL A 437 -15.35 14.50 -5.81
C VAL A 437 -15.86 14.79 -7.22
N MET A 438 -16.79 15.73 -7.33
CA MET A 438 -17.33 16.19 -8.60
C MET A 438 -17.64 17.68 -8.53
N LYS A 439 -17.80 18.31 -9.70
CA LYS A 439 -18.25 19.69 -9.80
C LYS A 439 -19.77 19.76 -9.69
N GLN A 440 -20.27 20.70 -8.88
CA GLN A 440 -21.68 21.06 -8.81
C GLN A 440 -21.80 22.59 -8.77
N ASN A 441 -22.45 23.21 -9.76
CA ASN A 441 -22.75 24.66 -9.78
C ASN A 441 -21.53 25.58 -9.51
N ASN A 442 -20.37 25.24 -10.09
CA ASN A 442 -19.07 25.91 -9.87
C ASN A 442 -18.44 25.74 -8.48
N GLU A 443 -18.92 24.77 -7.71
CA GLU A 443 -18.36 24.36 -6.42
C GLU A 443 -17.99 22.88 -6.47
N LEU A 444 -17.27 22.39 -5.47
CA LEU A 444 -17.05 20.96 -5.31
C LEU A 444 -18.19 20.33 -4.52
N LEU A 445 -18.59 19.13 -4.94
CA LEU A 445 -19.43 18.21 -4.20
C LEU A 445 -18.61 16.97 -3.86
N PHE A 446 -18.48 16.72 -2.56
CA PHE A 446 -17.95 15.50 -2.00
C PHE A 446 -19.10 14.55 -1.68
N LYS A 447 -19.04 13.34 -2.24
CA LYS A 447 -19.87 12.21 -1.80
C LYS A 447 -19.00 11.25 -1.01
N VAL A 448 -19.34 11.05 0.26
CA VAL A 448 -18.52 10.25 1.18
C VAL A 448 -19.29 9.04 1.68
N SER A 449 -18.66 7.88 1.75
CA SER A 449 -19.20 6.77 2.53
C SER A 449 -19.35 7.18 3.99
N ARG A 450 -20.28 6.52 4.69
CA ARG A 450 -20.32 6.63 6.15
C ARG A 450 -19.02 6.03 6.70
N PRO A 451 -18.26 6.72 7.57
CA PRO A 451 -16.94 6.24 8.00
C PRO A 451 -16.93 4.86 8.66
N ASN A 452 -18.05 4.43 9.25
CA ASN A 452 -18.20 3.09 9.82
C ASN A 452 -18.37 1.96 8.78
N LYS A 453 -18.60 2.32 7.51
CA LYS A 453 -18.67 1.42 6.35
C LYS A 453 -17.47 1.60 5.40
N ALA A 454 -16.58 2.54 5.70
CA ALA A 454 -15.40 2.75 4.87
C ALA A 454 -14.51 1.51 4.90
N LEU A 455 -13.99 1.13 3.74
CA LEU A 455 -13.19 -0.08 3.56
C LEU A 455 -11.71 0.19 3.77
N GLN A 456 -11.27 1.41 3.44
CA GLN A 456 -9.87 1.80 3.54
C GLN A 456 -9.72 3.29 3.85
N TYR A 457 -8.52 3.66 4.30
CA TYR A 457 -8.14 5.07 4.40
C TYR A 457 -8.09 5.69 3.01
N GLN A 458 -8.68 6.87 2.85
CA GLN A 458 -8.60 7.64 1.63
C GLN A 458 -8.44 9.13 1.96
N ALA A 459 -7.53 9.81 1.27
CA ALA A 459 -7.31 11.25 1.37
C ALA A 459 -7.44 11.89 0.00
N VAL A 460 -8.18 13.00 -0.07
CA VAL A 460 -8.30 13.78 -1.30
C VAL A 460 -7.90 15.23 -1.02
N PRO A 461 -6.67 15.64 -1.39
CA PRO A 461 -6.31 17.05 -1.43
C PRO A 461 -7.16 17.76 -2.49
N PHE A 462 -7.56 19.01 -2.23
CA PHE A 462 -8.44 19.72 -3.16
C PHE A 462 -8.11 21.21 -3.33
N LEU A 463 -7.51 21.86 -2.34
CA LEU A 463 -7.17 23.29 -2.41
C LEU A 463 -5.91 23.59 -1.60
N THR A 464 -4.91 24.20 -2.22
CA THR A 464 -3.75 24.77 -1.51
C THR A 464 -3.87 26.28 -1.41
N ILE A 465 -3.70 26.81 -0.20
CA ILE A 465 -3.80 28.25 0.12
C ILE A 465 -2.50 28.72 0.73
N GLY A 466 -1.68 29.42 -0.05
CA GLY A 466 -0.42 30.00 0.43
C GLY A 466 0.49 29.01 1.15
N GLY A 467 0.62 27.78 0.62
CA GLY A 467 1.44 26.71 1.20
C GLY A 467 0.74 25.78 2.19
N ILE A 468 -0.56 26.00 2.47
CA ILE A 468 -1.38 25.11 3.31
C ILE A 468 -2.29 24.29 2.40
N THR A 469 -2.05 22.99 2.29
CA THR A 469 -2.87 22.07 1.49
C THR A 469 -4.04 21.56 2.33
N LEU A 470 -5.25 21.75 1.81
CA LEU A 470 -6.49 21.27 2.39
C LEU A 470 -6.86 19.92 1.78
N SER A 471 -7.19 18.94 2.62
CA SER A 471 -7.68 17.63 2.20
C SER A 471 -8.92 17.22 3.00
N LEU A 472 -9.76 16.42 2.36
CA LEU A 472 -10.81 15.65 3.02
C LEU A 472 -10.31 14.21 3.14
N GLU A 473 -10.34 13.64 4.34
CA GLU A 473 -9.81 12.31 4.62
C GLU A 473 -10.86 11.45 5.34
N ILE A 474 -11.00 10.19 4.94
CA ILE A 474 -11.85 9.19 5.60
C ILE A 474 -10.98 8.06 6.15
N ILE A 475 -11.20 7.72 7.42
CA ILE A 475 -10.48 6.67 8.13
C ILE A 475 -11.50 5.61 8.57
N PRO A 476 -11.33 4.32 8.20
CA PRO A 476 -12.23 3.23 8.62
C PRO A 476 -12.24 3.01 10.14
N PRO A 477 -13.14 2.16 10.65
CA PRO A 477 -13.12 1.74 12.04
C PRO A 477 -11.80 1.08 12.43
N TYR A 478 -11.39 1.29 13.69
CA TYR A 478 -10.23 0.62 14.31
C TYR A 478 -8.91 0.76 13.52
N SER A 479 -8.81 1.80 12.71
CA SER A 479 -7.67 2.05 11.82
C SER A 479 -6.77 3.13 12.41
N SER A 480 -5.57 3.25 11.87
CA SER A 480 -4.61 4.26 12.30
C SER A 480 -3.97 4.99 11.11
N ARG A 481 -3.69 6.28 11.28
CA ARG A 481 -3.10 7.15 10.28
C ARG A 481 -1.95 7.94 10.90
N GLN A 482 -0.83 8.02 10.19
CA GLN A 482 0.31 8.83 10.63
C GLN A 482 -0.03 10.30 10.56
N VAL A 483 0.34 11.09 11.55
CA VAL A 483 0.26 12.56 11.62
C VAL A 483 1.66 13.09 11.91
N ASN A 484 1.96 14.33 11.52
CA ASN A 484 3.23 14.97 11.86
C ASN A 484 2.97 16.36 12.44
N ASN A 485 4.02 17.04 12.89
CA ASN A 485 3.97 18.39 13.47
C ASN A 485 3.42 19.48 12.52
N TYR A 486 3.16 19.14 11.26
CA TYR A 486 2.62 20.04 10.23
C TYR A 486 1.18 19.69 9.82
N THR A 487 0.54 18.76 10.54
CA THR A 487 -0.83 18.29 10.27
C THR A 487 -1.80 18.80 11.32
N TYR A 488 -2.82 19.55 10.88
CA TYR A 488 -3.89 20.07 11.72
C TYR A 488 -5.25 19.48 11.31
N VAL A 489 -6.00 18.96 12.27
CA VAL A 489 -7.16 18.09 12.02
C VAL A 489 -8.44 18.69 12.61
N LYS A 490 -9.40 18.99 11.73
CA LYS A 490 -10.80 19.24 12.09
C LYS A 490 -11.60 17.96 11.85
N VAL A 491 -12.18 17.38 12.89
CA VAL A 491 -13.09 16.23 12.72
C VAL A 491 -14.45 16.74 12.20
N LEU A 492 -15.01 16.05 11.21
CA LEU A 492 -16.35 16.31 10.66
C LEU A 492 -17.35 15.20 11.04
N TRP A 493 -16.88 13.98 11.24
CA TRP A 493 -17.68 12.84 11.71
C TRP A 493 -16.82 11.87 12.51
N GLY A 494 -17.41 11.17 13.48
CA GLY A 494 -16.75 10.13 14.26
C GLY A 494 -15.79 10.70 15.31
N ASN A 495 -14.77 9.93 15.65
CA ASN A 495 -13.76 10.32 16.64
C ASN A 495 -12.35 9.86 16.25
N VAL A 496 -11.36 10.65 16.66
CA VAL A 496 -9.94 10.27 16.59
C VAL A 496 -9.33 10.30 17.99
N MET A 497 -8.38 9.40 18.25
CA MET A 497 -7.73 9.19 19.53
C MET A 497 -6.21 9.13 19.35
N TRP A 498 -5.45 9.65 20.30
CA TRP A 498 -3.99 9.59 20.32
C TRP A 498 -3.47 9.67 21.77
N THR A 499 -2.19 9.37 21.95
CA THR A 499 -1.51 9.42 23.26
C THR A 499 -0.48 10.53 23.26
N ASP A 500 -0.41 11.32 24.34
CA ASP A 500 0.58 12.39 24.51
C ASP A 500 1.18 12.35 25.91
N SER A 501 2.52 12.30 25.98
CA SER A 501 3.36 12.26 27.18
C SER A 501 4.06 13.60 27.45
N SER A 502 3.85 14.61 26.60
CA SER A 502 4.49 15.94 26.70
C SER A 502 3.98 16.79 27.87
N THR A 503 2.83 16.44 28.46
CA THR A 503 2.41 17.05 29.73
C THR A 503 3.30 16.54 30.85
N ASN A 504 3.88 17.43 31.67
CA ASN A 504 4.84 17.22 32.79
C ASN A 504 4.45 16.18 33.89
N SER A 505 3.51 15.28 33.65
CA SER A 505 3.24 14.07 34.42
C SER A 505 3.96 12.89 33.78
N ASN A 506 4.65 12.05 34.56
CA ASN A 506 5.21 10.74 34.13
C ASN A 506 4.12 9.71 33.72
N GLN A 507 3.06 10.14 33.01
CA GLN A 507 1.91 9.35 32.57
C GLN A 507 1.52 9.80 31.16
N SER A 508 1.47 8.86 30.22
CA SER A 508 0.87 9.07 28.90
C SER A 508 -0.64 9.27 29.09
N VAL A 509 -1.19 10.31 28.48
CA VAL A 509 -2.62 10.66 28.56
C VAL A 509 -3.28 10.32 27.22
N ASP A 510 -4.39 9.58 27.27
CA ASP A 510 -5.23 9.32 26.10
C ASP A 510 -6.09 10.55 25.79
N TYR A 511 -5.90 11.13 24.61
CA TYR A 511 -6.71 12.20 24.07
C TYR A 511 -7.72 11.66 23.07
N SER A 512 -8.85 12.35 22.96
CA SER A 512 -9.81 12.11 21.89
C SER A 512 -10.39 13.43 21.38
N ARG A 513 -10.72 13.46 20.09
CA ARG A 513 -11.31 14.62 19.42
C ARG A 513 -12.52 14.18 18.61
N GLN A 514 -13.56 14.98 18.70
CA GLN A 514 -14.81 14.81 17.98
C GLN A 514 -15.10 16.04 17.11
N PHE A 515 -16.22 16.01 16.38
CA PHE A 515 -16.57 17.06 15.42
C PHE A 515 -16.98 18.40 16.05
N LEU A 516 -17.17 18.49 17.36
CA LEU A 516 -17.42 19.73 18.09
C LEU A 516 -16.57 19.80 19.37
N CYS A 517 -16.00 20.98 19.62
CA CYS A 517 -15.42 21.32 20.92
C CYS A 517 -16.49 21.83 21.89
N LYS A 518 -16.12 22.03 23.16
CA LYS A 518 -17.06 22.47 24.20
C LYS A 518 -17.71 23.81 23.82
N PRO A 519 -19.02 24.02 24.06
CA PRO A 519 -19.71 25.25 23.72
C PRO A 519 -18.98 26.49 24.23
N ARG A 520 -18.91 27.53 23.38
CA ARG A 520 -18.28 28.83 23.70
C ARG A 520 -16.81 28.74 24.16
N THR A 521 -16.08 27.72 23.72
CA THR A 521 -14.61 27.58 23.92
C THR A 521 -13.87 27.49 22.60
N ALA A 522 -12.55 27.66 22.60
CA ALA A 522 -11.68 27.40 21.46
C ALA A 522 -10.75 26.21 21.77
N CYS A 523 -10.42 25.42 20.75
CA CYS A 523 -9.55 24.24 20.87
C CYS A 523 -8.59 24.18 19.67
N SER A 524 -7.33 23.80 19.93
CA SER A 524 -6.31 23.64 18.89
C SER A 524 -6.71 22.52 17.94
N LEU A 525 -6.45 22.63 16.64
CA LEU A 525 -6.55 21.58 15.62
C LEU A 525 -5.30 20.69 15.56
N GLU A 526 -4.23 21.09 16.22
CA GLU A 526 -2.97 20.35 16.29
C GLU A 526 -3.17 19.00 17.00
N ILE A 527 -2.38 18.01 16.56
CA ILE A 527 -2.32 16.69 17.19
C ILE A 527 -0.88 16.44 17.63
N ASN A 528 -0.65 16.50 18.94
CA ASN A 528 0.63 16.11 19.55
C ASN A 528 0.53 14.65 19.94
N SER A 529 1.10 13.74 19.14
CA SER A 529 1.07 12.30 19.42
C SER A 529 2.49 11.77 19.68
N ASP A 530 2.65 10.99 20.75
CA ASP A 530 3.93 10.38 21.15
C ASP A 530 4.60 9.54 20.04
N ASN A 531 3.79 9.00 19.14
CA ASN A 531 4.21 8.11 18.07
C ASN A 531 3.80 8.61 16.69
N ASP A 532 3.45 9.89 16.55
CA ASP A 532 3.05 10.47 15.26
C ASP A 532 1.85 9.76 14.61
N ARG A 533 0.88 9.28 15.40
CA ARG A 533 -0.32 8.57 14.88
C ARG A 533 -1.62 8.94 15.59
N ILE A 534 -2.70 8.96 14.82
CA ILE A 534 -4.08 8.94 15.33
C ILE A 534 -4.74 7.59 15.04
N LYS A 535 -5.73 7.23 15.86
CA LYS A 535 -6.54 6.01 15.72
C LYS A 535 -8.04 6.33 15.77
N THR A 536 -8.85 5.52 15.13
CA THR A 536 -10.32 5.63 15.15
C THR A 536 -10.97 4.56 16.01
N GLY A 537 -12.17 4.86 16.53
CA GLY A 537 -13.04 3.89 17.19
C GLY A 537 -13.86 3.05 16.21
N SER A 538 -14.99 2.51 16.68
CA SER A 538 -15.92 1.70 15.86
C SER A 538 -16.62 2.49 14.76
N GLU A 539 -16.73 3.81 14.90
CA GLU A 539 -17.44 4.66 13.94
C GLU A 539 -16.58 5.12 12.76
N GLY A 540 -15.28 4.85 12.77
CA GLY A 540 -14.33 5.50 11.88
C GLY A 540 -14.27 7.02 12.10
N ALA A 541 -13.71 7.76 11.15
CA ALA A 541 -13.72 9.23 11.17
C ALA A 541 -13.72 9.84 9.76
N LEU A 542 -14.36 11.00 9.61
CA LEU A 542 -14.19 11.90 8.47
C LEU A 542 -13.50 13.18 8.96
N LEU A 543 -12.42 13.56 8.30
CA LEU A 543 -11.52 14.63 8.71
C LEU A 543 -11.37 15.68 7.62
N PHE A 544 -11.37 16.94 8.03
CA PHE A 544 -10.91 18.07 7.24
C PHE A 544 -9.52 18.48 7.72
N VAL A 545 -8.52 18.21 6.90
CA VAL A 545 -7.11 18.28 7.28
C VAL A 545 -6.43 19.47 6.60
N HIS A 546 -5.57 20.14 7.35
CA HIS A 546 -4.75 21.26 6.90
C HIS A 546 -3.29 20.85 7.06
N LYS A 547 -2.58 20.65 5.95
CA LYS A 547 -1.18 20.26 5.93
C LYS A 547 -0.31 21.44 5.48
N LEU A 548 0.62 21.87 6.32
CA LEU A 548 1.63 22.86 5.93
C LEU A 548 2.70 22.18 5.07
N ALA A 549 3.26 22.90 4.10
CA ALA A 549 4.43 22.44 3.35
C ALA A 549 5.62 22.19 4.30
N ASP A 550 6.39 21.13 4.03
CA ASP A 550 7.45 20.66 4.94
C ASP A 550 8.63 21.65 5.06
N ASP A 551 8.75 22.61 4.14
CA ASP A 551 9.75 23.69 4.15
C ASP A 551 9.26 24.98 4.84
N MET A 552 8.00 25.03 5.30
CA MET A 552 7.48 26.18 6.03
C MET A 552 7.88 26.13 7.50
N ASN A 553 8.76 27.06 7.89
CA ASN A 553 9.18 27.26 9.28
C ASN A 553 8.20 28.13 10.11
N ASP A 554 7.28 28.86 9.46
CA ASP A 554 6.34 29.79 10.10
C ASP A 554 4.96 29.76 9.41
N ILE A 555 3.91 30.11 10.17
CA ILE A 555 2.55 30.27 9.62
C ILE A 555 2.53 31.48 8.66
N PRO A 556 2.02 31.32 7.43
CA PRO A 556 2.01 32.40 6.45
C PRO A 556 1.14 33.57 6.93
N ARG A 557 1.61 34.79 6.67
CA ARG A 557 0.85 36.03 6.91
C ARG A 557 0.60 36.74 5.59
N PHE A 558 -0.67 37.01 5.30
CA PHE A 558 -1.07 37.65 4.06
C PHE A 558 -1.32 39.13 4.28
N SER A 559 -0.54 39.99 3.64
CA SER A 559 -0.76 41.45 3.66
C SER A 559 -1.73 41.92 2.57
N ASN A 560 -1.98 41.08 1.57
CA ASN A 560 -2.94 41.34 0.50
C ASN A 560 -3.55 40.00 0.06
N ILE A 561 -4.85 39.83 0.28
CA ILE A 561 -5.55 38.58 -0.04
C ILE A 561 -5.48 38.22 -1.54
N LYS A 562 -5.35 39.21 -2.42
CA LYS A 562 -5.28 38.99 -3.88
C LYS A 562 -3.97 38.33 -4.33
N ASN A 563 -2.94 38.36 -3.47
CA ASN A 563 -1.64 37.78 -3.76
C ASN A 563 -1.49 36.38 -3.15
N VAL A 564 -2.52 35.87 -2.47
CA VAL A 564 -2.51 34.52 -1.92
C VAL A 564 -2.63 33.53 -3.06
N THR A 565 -1.65 32.63 -3.18
CA THR A 565 -1.71 31.53 -4.15
C THR A 565 -2.83 30.59 -3.77
N LEU A 566 -3.77 30.39 -4.69
CA LEU A 566 -4.85 29.42 -4.60
C LEU A 566 -4.66 28.40 -5.72
N GLU A 567 -4.34 27.16 -5.36
CA GLU A 567 -4.09 26.09 -6.31
C GLU A 567 -5.16 25.01 -6.16
N ASN A 568 -5.73 24.58 -7.28
CA ASN A 568 -6.59 23.41 -7.30
C ASN A 568 -5.69 22.17 -7.19
N SER A 569 -5.77 21.47 -6.06
CA SER A 569 -4.89 20.36 -5.72
C SER A 569 -5.55 19.00 -5.96
N LEU A 570 -6.66 18.97 -6.71
CA LEU A 570 -7.39 17.74 -6.98
C LEU A 570 -6.53 16.77 -7.80
N PRO A 571 -6.43 15.50 -7.37
CA PRO A 571 -5.61 14.49 -8.04
C PRO A 571 -6.18 14.12 -9.42
N GLU A 572 -5.32 13.60 -10.30
CA GLU A 572 -5.62 13.41 -11.73
C GLU A 572 -6.87 12.56 -12.01
N TYR A 573 -7.17 11.61 -11.12
CA TYR A 573 -8.36 10.75 -11.20
C TYR A 573 -9.69 11.48 -11.00
N VAL A 574 -9.69 12.72 -10.53
CA VAL A 574 -10.90 13.53 -10.34
C VAL A 574 -11.34 14.10 -11.70
N PRO A 575 -12.65 14.14 -12.00
CA PRO A 575 -13.17 14.68 -13.25
C PRO A 575 -12.52 16.02 -13.64
N GLN A 576 -12.14 16.13 -14.91
CA GLN A 576 -11.38 17.27 -15.44
C GLN A 576 -12.08 18.61 -15.18
N ASP A 577 -13.41 18.64 -15.24
CA ASP A 577 -14.20 19.85 -14.99
C ASP A 577 -14.12 20.34 -13.54
N ALA A 578 -13.96 19.43 -12.58
CA ALA A 578 -13.67 19.76 -11.18
C ALA A 578 -12.21 20.20 -10.99
N ARG A 579 -11.24 19.55 -11.65
CA ARG A 579 -9.82 19.96 -11.64
C ARG A 579 -9.58 21.33 -12.30
N GLN A 580 -10.48 21.76 -13.18
CA GLN A 580 -10.45 23.08 -13.83
C GLN A 580 -11.20 24.17 -13.06
N LEU A 581 -11.79 23.86 -11.90
CA LEU A 581 -12.39 24.90 -11.06
C LEU A 581 -11.31 25.86 -10.55
N ALA A 582 -11.54 27.14 -10.79
CA ALA A 582 -10.71 28.22 -10.27
C ALA A 582 -11.26 28.68 -8.92
N PHE A 583 -10.42 28.60 -7.90
CA PHE A 583 -10.73 29.14 -6.57
C PHE A 583 -10.31 30.60 -6.50
N GLN A 584 -11.18 31.45 -5.92
CA GLN A 584 -10.91 32.88 -5.80
C GLN A 584 -11.57 33.45 -4.55
N PHE A 585 -10.82 34.26 -3.80
CA PHE A 585 -11.40 35.19 -2.84
C PHE A 585 -12.06 36.36 -3.56
N ILE A 586 -13.38 36.46 -3.43
CA ILE A 586 -14.20 37.54 -4.00
C ILE A 586 -14.52 38.52 -2.88
N LYS A 587 -14.37 39.82 -3.15
CA LYS A 587 -14.66 40.86 -2.17
C LYS A 587 -16.16 40.84 -1.85
N TYR A 588 -16.51 40.81 -0.57
CA TYR A 588 -17.88 40.51 -0.15
C TYR A 588 -18.90 41.56 -0.62
N ASP A 589 -18.50 42.81 -0.80
CA ASP A 589 -19.34 43.87 -1.37
C ASP A 589 -19.73 43.66 -2.86
N GLN A 590 -19.04 42.74 -3.55
CA GLN A 590 -19.40 42.30 -4.91
C GLN A 590 -20.44 41.17 -4.90
N ILE A 591 -20.57 40.46 -3.77
CA ILE A 591 -21.54 39.39 -3.55
C ILE A 591 -22.80 39.97 -2.92
N ASN A 592 -22.64 40.83 -1.91
CA ASN A 592 -23.69 41.49 -1.16
C ASN A 592 -23.49 43.00 -1.19
N SER A 593 -24.36 43.70 -1.91
CA SER A 593 -24.26 45.16 -2.12
C SER A 593 -24.75 46.00 -0.95
N ALA A 594 -24.96 45.42 0.25
CA ALA A 594 -25.32 46.20 1.43
C ALA A 594 -24.21 47.20 1.79
N ASP A 595 -24.62 48.45 2.05
CA ASP A 595 -23.70 49.58 2.22
C ASP A 595 -22.68 49.38 3.36
N ASN A 596 -23.00 48.57 4.36
CA ASN A 596 -22.15 48.31 5.53
C ASN A 596 -20.90 47.45 5.22
N PHE A 597 -20.85 46.76 4.08
CA PHE A 597 -19.68 45.98 3.66
C PHE A 597 -18.81 46.69 2.62
N LYS A 598 -19.30 47.80 2.08
CA LYS A 598 -18.66 48.50 0.97
C LYS A 598 -17.26 48.99 1.34
N GLY A 599 -16.27 48.59 0.53
CA GLY A 599 -14.88 49.01 0.70
C GLY A 599 -14.11 48.27 1.80
N LEU A 600 -14.75 47.44 2.63
CA LEU A 600 -14.07 46.65 3.65
C LEU A 600 -13.18 45.58 3.03
N GLU A 601 -12.01 45.31 3.60
CA GLU A 601 -11.16 44.19 3.20
C GLU A 601 -11.74 42.86 3.75
N PHE A 602 -12.93 42.52 3.27
CA PHE A 602 -13.69 41.33 3.63
C PHE A 602 -14.01 40.53 2.37
N TYR A 603 -13.68 39.24 2.39
CA TYR A 603 -13.70 38.39 1.21
C TYR A 603 -14.30 37.03 1.56
N ASN A 604 -14.99 36.44 0.59
CA ASN A 604 -15.50 35.07 0.64
C ASN A 604 -14.86 34.26 -0.49
N LEU A 605 -14.52 33.02 -0.20
CA LEU A 605 -14.17 32.00 -1.16
C LEU A 605 -15.25 30.93 -1.07
N LYS A 606 -15.92 30.71 -2.21
CA LYS A 606 -17.00 29.74 -2.32
C LYS A 606 -16.54 28.34 -1.94
N GLY A 607 -17.44 27.64 -1.29
CA GLY A 607 -17.13 26.43 -0.57
C GLY A 607 -17.31 25.16 -1.38
N PHE A 608 -17.56 24.11 -0.62
CA PHE A 608 -17.84 22.78 -1.12
C PHE A 608 -18.83 22.09 -0.21
N ASN A 609 -19.66 21.24 -0.82
CA ASN A 609 -20.70 20.51 -0.15
C ASN A 609 -20.24 19.07 0.15
N ILE A 610 -20.58 18.54 1.32
CA ILE A 610 -20.29 17.17 1.71
C ILE A 610 -21.60 16.44 1.99
N THR A 611 -21.80 15.31 1.31
CA THR A 611 -23.01 14.47 1.43
C THR A 611 -22.63 13.01 1.60
N PHE A 612 -23.45 12.24 2.34
CA PHE A 612 -23.25 10.79 2.41
C PHE A 612 -23.64 10.13 1.08
N ALA A 613 -22.82 9.20 0.61
CA ALA A 613 -22.99 8.57 -0.70
C ALA A 613 -24.18 7.60 -0.74
N ASP A 614 -24.59 7.03 0.40
CA ASP A 614 -25.64 6.02 0.46
C ASP A 614 -27.06 6.59 0.31
N ASP A 615 -27.32 7.80 0.82
CA ASP A 615 -28.64 8.43 0.77
C ASP A 615 -28.64 9.90 0.31
N ASN A 616 -27.48 10.46 -0.02
CA ASN A 616 -27.27 11.89 -0.29
C ASN A 616 -27.67 12.81 0.88
N GLU A 617 -27.69 12.29 2.12
CA GLU A 617 -27.90 13.12 3.30
C GLU A 617 -26.78 14.16 3.41
N HIS A 618 -27.17 15.43 3.47
CA HIS A 618 -26.24 16.53 3.66
C HIS A 618 -25.59 16.44 5.03
N LEU A 619 -24.25 16.38 5.05
CA LEU A 619 -23.47 16.41 6.27
C LEU A 619 -23.15 17.85 6.66
N CYS A 620 -22.42 18.56 5.79
CA CYS A 620 -22.09 19.95 5.98
C CYS A 620 -21.70 20.63 4.66
N TYR A 621 -21.77 21.96 4.66
CA TYR A 621 -21.18 22.82 3.65
C TYR A 621 -20.01 23.59 4.28
N ILE A 622 -18.87 23.65 3.58
CA ILE A 622 -17.67 24.33 4.08
C ILE A 622 -17.28 25.42 3.09
N GLU A 623 -17.24 26.66 3.55
CA GLU A 623 -16.73 27.80 2.80
C GLU A 623 -15.64 28.53 3.57
N MET A 624 -14.99 29.51 2.93
CA MET A 624 -13.84 30.17 3.52
C MET A 624 -13.97 31.68 3.42
N TRP A 625 -13.44 32.37 4.41
CA TRP A 625 -13.55 33.81 4.54
C TRP A 625 -12.21 34.42 4.90
N ALA A 626 -12.02 35.66 4.49
CA ALA A 626 -10.85 36.44 4.87
C ALA A 626 -11.22 37.86 5.26
N ALA A 627 -10.64 38.35 6.36
CA ALA A 627 -10.91 39.68 6.90
C ALA A 627 -9.59 40.38 7.26
N GLY A 628 -9.38 41.59 6.72
CA GLY A 628 -8.26 42.44 7.10
C GLY A 628 -8.37 42.97 8.53
N LEU A 629 -7.30 43.56 9.06
CA LEU A 629 -7.27 44.05 10.44
C LEU A 629 -8.46 44.97 10.77
N GLY A 630 -9.10 44.72 11.92
CA GLY A 630 -10.23 45.49 12.44
C GLY A 630 -11.57 45.32 11.70
N VAL A 631 -11.62 44.53 10.62
CA VAL A 631 -12.86 44.30 9.86
C VAL A 631 -13.88 43.52 10.70
N ASN A 632 -15.12 44.03 10.67
CA ASN A 632 -16.30 43.37 11.24
C ASN A 632 -17.03 42.62 10.12
N ALA A 633 -17.16 41.30 10.23
CA ALA A 633 -17.81 40.44 9.24
C ALA A 633 -19.35 40.57 9.19
N GLY A 634 -19.93 41.42 10.05
CA GLY A 634 -21.37 41.69 10.14
C GLY A 634 -22.03 40.89 11.26
N VAL A 635 -22.88 41.57 12.05
CA VAL A 635 -23.63 40.96 13.15
C VAL A 635 -24.89 40.28 12.60
N HIS A 636 -25.07 39.00 12.91
CA HIS A 636 -26.17 38.18 12.40
C HIS A 636 -26.55 37.06 13.39
N ASN A 637 -27.61 36.31 13.10
CA ASN A 637 -28.14 35.25 13.97
C ASN A 637 -28.83 34.08 13.23
N HIS A 638 -28.56 33.92 11.93
CA HIS A 638 -29.04 32.81 11.09
C HIS A 638 -30.56 32.58 11.14
N VAL A 639 -31.36 33.64 11.15
CA VAL A 639 -32.83 33.52 11.20
C VAL A 639 -33.44 33.03 9.89
N THR A 640 -32.73 33.19 8.76
CA THR A 640 -33.20 32.87 7.40
C THR A 640 -32.87 31.45 6.96
N ASP A 641 -31.72 30.91 7.40
CA ASP A 641 -31.18 29.64 6.94
C ASP A 641 -30.78 28.79 8.15
N SER A 642 -30.99 27.47 8.07
CA SER A 642 -30.83 26.58 9.23
C SER A 642 -29.62 25.66 9.10
N PHE A 643 -28.57 25.94 9.87
CA PHE A 643 -27.39 25.10 10.01
C PHE A 643 -26.74 25.31 11.39
N CYS A 644 -25.84 24.41 11.75
CA CYS A 644 -24.99 24.53 12.93
C CYS A 644 -23.57 24.88 12.48
N GLU A 645 -23.21 26.16 12.46
CA GLU A 645 -21.88 26.61 12.08
C GLU A 645 -20.85 26.57 13.21
N VAL A 646 -19.65 26.12 12.86
CA VAL A 646 -18.42 26.35 13.63
C VAL A 646 -17.33 26.87 12.70
N HIS A 647 -16.44 27.70 13.24
CA HIS A 647 -15.31 28.24 12.49
C HIS A 647 -14.02 27.52 12.87
N ALA A 648 -13.24 27.16 11.84
CA ALA A 648 -11.87 26.70 11.97
C ALA A 648 -10.94 27.79 11.40
N CYS A 649 -10.24 28.48 12.28
CA CYS A 649 -9.28 29.51 11.91
C CYS A 649 -8.02 28.86 11.33
N ILE A 650 -7.65 29.21 10.10
CA ILE A 650 -6.43 28.73 9.45
C ILE A 650 -5.29 29.69 9.78
N ILE A 651 -5.54 30.98 9.64
CA ILE A 651 -4.58 32.06 9.93
C ILE A 651 -5.30 33.15 10.71
N ASN A 652 -4.78 33.52 11.87
CA ASN A 652 -5.21 34.70 12.61
C ASN A 652 -4.19 35.82 12.40
N GLY A 653 -4.52 36.81 11.58
CA GLY A 653 -3.58 37.79 11.06
C GLY A 653 -2.95 38.68 12.14
N SER A 654 -3.72 38.95 13.21
CA SER A 654 -3.27 39.74 14.37
C SER A 654 -2.96 38.90 15.61
N GLY A 655 -3.34 37.62 15.61
CA GLY A 655 -3.42 36.77 16.81
C GLY A 655 -4.57 37.13 17.77
N LYS A 656 -5.43 38.10 17.42
CA LYS A 656 -6.52 38.62 18.26
C LYS A 656 -7.90 38.55 17.58
N GLY A 657 -7.98 38.03 16.36
CA GLY A 657 -9.25 37.79 15.67
C GLY A 657 -10.04 36.65 16.30
N GLY A 658 -11.36 36.64 16.08
CA GLY A 658 -12.21 35.55 16.55
C GLY A 658 -13.70 35.89 16.51
N VAL A 659 -14.49 35.15 17.27
CA VAL A 659 -15.95 35.27 17.26
C VAL A 659 -16.44 36.07 18.47
N TYR A 660 -17.30 37.04 18.19
CA TYR A 660 -17.90 37.94 19.16
C TYR A 660 -19.38 37.63 19.21
N TYR A 661 -19.95 37.39 20.40
CA TYR A 661 -21.35 37.00 20.54
C TYR A 661 -22.00 37.66 21.76
N LEU A 662 -23.30 37.94 21.67
CA LEU A 662 -24.11 38.36 22.83
C LEU A 662 -24.32 37.18 23.79
N ASN A 663 -24.50 37.47 25.08
CA ASN A 663 -24.51 36.43 26.10
C ASN A 663 -25.71 35.48 25.98
N SER A 664 -26.84 35.99 25.49
CA SER A 664 -28.11 35.27 25.36
C SER A 664 -28.74 35.44 23.98
N SER A 665 -29.37 34.38 23.48
CA SER A 665 -30.12 34.36 22.22
C SER A 665 -31.43 35.16 22.25
N ASN A 666 -31.86 35.58 23.43
CA ASN A 666 -33.04 36.43 23.62
C ASN A 666 -32.68 37.94 23.67
N GLU A 667 -31.40 38.31 23.59
CA GLU A 667 -30.99 39.71 23.57
C GLU A 667 -31.28 40.34 22.19
N ASP A 668 -31.92 41.51 22.20
CA ASP A 668 -32.13 42.30 20.98
C ASP A 668 -30.82 42.97 20.53
N TYR A 669 -30.57 42.94 19.22
CA TYR A 669 -29.49 43.68 18.60
C TYR A 669 -30.05 44.88 17.82
N ASN A 670 -29.42 46.04 18.01
CA ASN A 670 -29.67 47.22 17.21
C ASN A 670 -28.32 47.82 16.81
N SER A 671 -28.05 47.87 15.51
CA SER A 671 -26.77 48.35 14.96
C SER A 671 -26.42 49.79 15.35
N SER A 672 -27.39 50.61 15.75
CA SER A 672 -27.17 51.99 16.17
C SER A 672 -26.90 52.16 17.67
N THR A 673 -27.25 51.18 18.52
CA THR A 673 -27.18 51.33 19.98
C THR A 673 -26.41 50.24 20.70
N THR A 674 -26.25 49.06 20.10
CA THR A 674 -25.48 47.96 20.70
C THR A 674 -23.99 48.23 20.51
N LEU A 675 -23.29 48.50 21.61
CA LEU A 675 -21.84 48.75 21.62
C LEU A 675 -21.05 47.44 21.50
N ASP A 676 -19.85 47.50 20.91
CA ASP A 676 -18.95 46.32 20.79
C ASP A 676 -18.58 45.72 22.16
N SER A 677 -18.59 46.51 23.23
CA SER A 677 -18.35 46.05 24.61
C SER A 677 -19.45 45.14 25.16
N ALA A 678 -20.62 45.07 24.51
CA ALA A 678 -21.69 44.15 24.88
C ALA A 678 -21.40 42.71 24.44
N PHE A 679 -20.50 42.52 23.47
CA PHE A 679 -20.15 41.20 22.96
C PHE A 679 -19.08 40.55 23.85
N ILE A 680 -19.29 39.27 24.15
CA ILE A 680 -18.26 38.40 24.70
C ILE A 680 -17.31 38.04 23.55
N GLN A 681 -16.01 38.22 23.79
CA GLN A 681 -14.96 37.99 22.81
C GLN A 681 -14.36 36.60 23.00
N LEU A 682 -14.40 35.78 21.96
CA LEU A 682 -13.72 34.49 21.92
C LEU A 682 -12.68 34.53 20.81
N ILE A 683 -11.42 34.74 21.19
CA ILE A 683 -10.28 34.70 20.26
C ILE A 683 -10.15 33.26 19.73
N VAL A 684 -9.96 33.12 18.41
CA VAL A 684 -9.75 31.83 17.75
C VAL A 684 -8.38 31.87 17.06
N PRO A 685 -7.30 31.40 17.72
CA PRO A 685 -5.94 31.44 17.16
C PRO A 685 -5.80 30.69 15.82
N SER A 686 -4.68 30.88 15.12
CA SER A 686 -4.37 30.08 13.93
C SER A 686 -4.39 28.59 14.26
N PHE A 687 -5.00 27.80 13.39
CA PHE A 687 -5.25 26.37 13.58
C PHE A 687 -6.03 26.02 14.84
N TYR A 688 -7.01 26.84 15.22
CA TYR A 688 -7.99 26.51 16.26
C TYR A 688 -9.41 26.51 15.67
N GLU A 689 -10.29 25.72 16.25
CA GLU A 689 -11.75 25.85 16.04
C GLU A 689 -12.42 26.37 17.31
N HIS A 690 -13.62 26.95 17.18
CA HIS A 690 -14.48 27.22 18.33
C HIS A 690 -15.64 26.22 18.42
N GLY A 691 -16.11 25.98 19.65
CA GLY A 691 -17.30 25.17 19.90
C GLY A 691 -18.60 25.92 19.66
N PRO A 692 -19.75 25.24 19.79
CA PRO A 692 -21.07 25.79 19.51
C PRO A 692 -21.36 27.14 20.19
N LEU A 693 -22.00 28.04 19.42
CA LEU A 693 -22.55 29.31 19.93
C LEU A 693 -24.08 29.29 20.01
N TRP A 694 -24.74 28.42 19.24
CA TRP A 694 -26.17 28.25 19.25
C TRP A 694 -26.68 27.69 20.57
N ASP A 695 -27.97 27.89 20.83
CA ASP A 695 -28.63 27.35 22.01
C ASP A 695 -28.77 25.83 21.88
N ILE A 696 -28.47 25.12 22.96
CA ILE A 696 -28.50 23.66 23.04
C ILE A 696 -29.52 23.26 24.11
N ASP A 697 -30.37 22.27 23.81
CA ASP A 697 -31.37 21.76 24.76
C ASP A 697 -30.78 20.76 25.78
N ALA A 698 -31.64 20.25 26.67
CA ALA A 698 -31.24 19.31 27.71
C ALA A 698 -30.80 17.94 27.14
N GLU A 699 -31.20 17.62 25.91
CA GLU A 699 -30.85 16.42 25.16
C GLU A 699 -29.64 16.65 24.23
N ASN A 700 -28.90 17.75 24.42
CA ASN A 700 -27.72 18.11 23.66
C ASN A 700 -27.98 18.39 22.16
N LYS A 701 -29.21 18.74 21.78
CA LYS A 701 -29.58 19.05 20.40
C LYS A 701 -29.65 20.57 20.18
N PRO A 702 -29.47 21.05 18.93
CA PRO A 702 -29.68 22.45 18.60
C PRO A 702 -31.14 22.85 18.83
N VAL A 703 -31.36 23.95 19.56
CA VAL A 703 -32.70 24.53 19.74
C VAL A 703 -33.14 25.16 18.41
N LEU A 704 -34.36 24.85 17.98
CA LEU A 704 -34.95 25.39 16.75
C LEU A 704 -36.01 26.44 17.05
N ARG A 705 -36.03 27.50 16.23
CA ARG A 705 -37.12 28.48 16.16
C ARG A 705 -38.38 27.83 15.57
N SER A 706 -39.52 28.52 15.68
CA SER A 706 -40.79 28.08 15.10
C SER A 706 -40.76 27.95 13.57
N ASN A 707 -39.87 28.69 12.89
CA ASN A 707 -39.64 28.58 11.45
C ASN A 707 -38.63 27.48 11.07
N GLY A 708 -38.13 26.71 12.05
CA GLY A 708 -37.20 25.60 11.85
C GLY A 708 -35.72 25.98 11.83
N THR A 709 -35.34 27.25 12.00
CA THR A 709 -33.93 27.65 12.02
C THR A 709 -33.30 27.51 13.40
N VAL A 710 -32.01 27.15 13.44
CA VAL A 710 -31.25 27.03 14.69
C VAL A 710 -31.16 28.38 15.41
N VAL A 711 -31.42 28.37 16.73
CA VAL A 711 -31.39 29.57 17.57
C VAL A 711 -29.95 29.96 17.87
N TYR A 712 -29.54 31.14 17.41
CA TYR A 712 -28.25 31.74 17.72
C TYR A 712 -28.41 33.05 18.48
N PRO A 713 -27.47 33.39 19.38
CA PRO A 713 -27.27 34.77 19.79
C PRO A 713 -26.76 35.60 18.62
N TRP A 714 -26.94 36.92 18.68
CA TRP A 714 -26.30 37.79 17.71
C TRP A 714 -24.79 37.68 17.83
N HIS A 715 -24.13 37.39 16.72
CA HIS A 715 -22.69 37.13 16.68
C HIS A 715 -22.07 37.62 15.38
N LYS A 716 -20.73 37.69 15.36
CA LYS A 716 -19.91 38.08 14.21
C LYS A 716 -18.50 37.50 14.33
N TRP A 717 -17.82 37.31 13.20
CA TRP A 717 -16.35 37.33 13.21
C TRP A 717 -15.87 38.77 13.29
N GLN A 718 -14.89 39.03 14.15
CA GLN A 718 -14.24 40.32 14.31
C GLN A 718 -12.74 40.12 14.14
N ALA A 719 -12.17 40.68 13.08
CA ALA A 719 -10.73 40.70 12.90
C ALA A 719 -10.09 41.60 13.95
N GLY A 720 -9.02 41.10 14.56
CA GLY A 720 -8.30 41.84 15.60
C GLY A 720 -7.57 43.06 15.04
N THR A 721 -7.23 43.99 15.92
CA THR A 721 -6.39 45.14 15.59
C THR A 721 -5.02 44.98 16.25
N ASP A 722 -3.95 45.28 15.53
CA ASP A 722 -2.62 45.40 16.11
C ASP A 722 -1.83 46.53 15.46
N ALA A 723 -1.50 47.57 16.22
CA ALA A 723 -0.79 48.74 15.71
C ALA A 723 0.68 48.43 15.32
N SER A 724 1.21 47.27 15.71
CA SER A 724 2.56 46.82 15.34
C SER A 724 2.61 46.02 14.04
N VAL A 725 1.45 45.67 13.47
CA VAL A 725 1.31 44.90 12.24
C VAL A 725 0.69 45.80 11.17
N ASN A 726 1.23 45.79 9.94
CA ASN A 726 0.69 46.60 8.84
C ASN A 726 -0.71 46.13 8.42
N GLN A 727 -0.79 45.24 7.44
CA GLN A 727 -2.01 44.53 7.08
C GLN A 727 -1.69 43.04 7.19
N SER A 728 -2.63 42.30 7.77
CA SER A 728 -2.55 40.85 7.93
C SER A 728 -3.98 40.32 7.99
N PHE A 729 -4.31 39.40 7.09
CA PHE A 729 -5.66 38.85 7.01
C PHE A 729 -5.85 37.70 8.01
N ASP A 730 -7.00 37.71 8.70
CA ASP A 730 -7.58 36.48 9.21
C ASP A 730 -8.09 35.66 8.01
N VAL A 731 -7.88 34.34 8.05
CA VAL A 731 -8.44 33.38 7.09
C VAL A 731 -9.02 32.21 7.87
N TRP A 732 -10.31 31.93 7.69
CA TRP A 732 -10.99 30.85 8.40
C TRP A 732 -11.98 30.12 7.51
N SER A 733 -12.25 28.87 7.87
CA SER A 733 -13.32 28.07 7.29
C SER A 733 -14.57 28.19 8.14
N VAL A 734 -15.74 28.35 7.51
CA VAL A 734 -17.07 28.21 8.13
C VAL A 734 -17.60 26.84 7.76
N ILE A 735 -17.86 26.00 8.76
CA ILE A 735 -18.34 24.64 8.58
C ILE A 735 -19.80 24.60 9.05
N GLN A 736 -20.73 24.57 8.11
CA GLN A 736 -22.16 24.61 8.33
C GLN A 736 -22.72 23.19 8.39
N PHE A 737 -22.81 22.60 9.59
CA PHE A 737 -23.33 21.25 9.78
C PHE A 737 -24.86 21.19 9.67
N ASN A 738 -25.37 20.08 9.16
CA ASN A 738 -26.80 19.76 9.19
C ASN A 738 -27.29 19.65 10.66
N PRO A 739 -28.26 20.47 11.11
CA PRO A 739 -28.71 20.48 12.52
C PRO A 739 -29.21 19.14 13.05
N LYS A 740 -29.70 18.25 12.16
CA LYS A 740 -30.18 16.91 12.54
C LYS A 740 -29.04 15.99 13.00
N LEU A 741 -27.82 16.24 12.54
CA LEU A 741 -26.63 15.45 12.82
C LEU A 741 -25.77 16.08 13.94
N SER A 742 -26.04 17.35 14.27
CA SER A 742 -25.26 18.16 15.22
C SER A 742 -25.64 17.95 16.68
N ILE A 743 -25.67 16.70 17.15
CA ILE A 743 -25.98 16.36 18.54
C ILE A 743 -24.69 16.33 19.35
N LEU A 744 -24.62 17.09 20.46
CA LEU A 744 -23.47 17.06 21.34
C LEU A 744 -23.39 15.72 22.11
N PRO A 745 -22.20 15.13 22.28
CA PRO A 745 -22.05 13.89 23.02
C PRO A 745 -22.39 14.10 24.50
N SER A 746 -23.09 13.15 25.11
CA SER A 746 -23.28 13.14 26.56
C SER A 746 -21.91 13.04 27.25
N SER A 747 -21.57 14.01 28.09
CA SER A 747 -20.34 13.97 28.89
C SER A 747 -20.38 12.80 29.88
N THR A 748 -19.76 11.67 29.53
CA THR A 748 -19.25 10.75 30.56
C THR A 748 -18.07 11.45 31.27
N PRO A 749 -18.04 11.49 32.61
CA PRO A 749 -17.00 12.21 33.33
C PRO A 749 -15.66 11.46 33.19
N SER A 750 -14.82 11.90 32.25
CA SER A 750 -13.38 11.69 32.38
C SER A 750 -12.88 12.58 33.52
N SER A 751 -12.18 11.96 34.46
CA SER A 751 -11.62 12.57 35.66
C SER A 751 -10.97 13.95 35.44
N SER A 752 -11.31 14.85 36.35
CA SER A 752 -10.81 16.21 36.56
C SER A 752 -9.37 16.51 36.12
N THR A 753 -9.18 17.58 35.36
CA THR A 753 -8.04 18.49 35.50
C THR A 753 -8.52 19.95 35.44
N SER A 754 -8.15 20.68 36.48
CA SER A 754 -8.48 22.07 36.76
C SER A 754 -7.74 23.04 35.82
N SER A 755 -8.47 24.02 35.29
CA SER A 755 -7.91 25.21 34.65
C SER A 755 -7.11 26.04 35.67
N SER A 756 -5.83 26.27 35.40
CA SER A 756 -4.95 27.13 36.21
C SER A 756 -5.20 28.60 35.89
N THR A 757 -5.84 29.32 36.81
CA THR A 757 -5.77 30.78 36.94
C THR A 757 -4.57 31.16 37.83
N LEU A 758 -3.64 31.96 37.31
CA LEU A 758 -2.56 32.65 38.05
C LEU A 758 -3.20 33.72 38.97
N SER A 759 -3.04 33.75 40.30
CA SER A 759 -1.93 34.33 41.11
C SER A 759 -2.42 34.47 42.59
N PRO A 760 -1.62 34.88 43.61
CA PRO A 760 -0.28 34.48 44.06
C PRO A 760 -0.19 34.05 45.56
N SER A 761 0.84 33.24 45.88
CA SER A 761 1.62 33.11 47.14
C SER A 761 0.95 33.01 48.53
N THR A 762 1.22 31.92 49.28
CA THR A 762 1.75 31.90 50.67
C THR A 762 2.19 30.48 51.12
N LEU A 763 3.27 30.42 51.92
CA LEU A 763 4.05 29.25 52.41
C LEU A 763 3.46 28.66 53.74
N PRO A 764 3.99 27.54 54.33
CA PRO A 764 3.22 26.38 54.79
C PRO A 764 3.33 26.07 56.31
N SER A 765 2.60 25.03 56.80
CA SER A 765 2.83 24.43 58.13
C SER A 765 2.56 22.89 58.22
N SER A 766 3.65 22.15 58.38
CA SER A 766 3.96 21.01 59.29
C SER A 766 2.89 20.04 59.88
N THR A 767 3.00 18.74 59.48
CA THR A 767 3.11 17.46 60.29
C THR A 767 2.06 16.98 61.32
N PRO A 768 2.03 15.69 61.79
CA PRO A 768 2.20 14.37 61.10
C PRO A 768 1.30 13.17 61.62
N SER A 769 1.24 12.07 60.83
CA SER A 769 1.15 10.60 61.20
C SER A 769 -0.11 10.00 61.90
N PRO A 770 -0.34 8.65 61.98
CA PRO A 770 0.51 7.48 61.62
C PRO A 770 -0.14 6.21 60.95
N SER A 771 0.74 5.41 60.30
CA SER A 771 0.90 3.92 60.21
C SER A 771 -0.27 2.91 60.16
N THR A 772 -0.17 1.91 59.27
CA THR A 772 -0.07 0.45 59.60
C THR A 772 0.25 -0.41 58.35
N LEU A 773 1.03 -1.49 58.56
CA LEU A 773 1.58 -2.48 57.60
C LEU A 773 0.92 -3.89 57.80
N PRO A 774 1.19 -4.90 56.93
CA PRO A 774 0.35 -6.09 56.65
C PRO A 774 0.93 -7.45 57.16
N PRO A 775 0.32 -8.59 56.81
CA PRO A 775 0.98 -9.92 56.79
C PRO A 775 0.81 -10.68 55.44
N THR A 776 1.86 -11.16 54.73
CA THR A 776 2.66 -12.42 54.82
C THR A 776 2.01 -13.76 54.36
N MET A 777 2.34 -14.17 53.12
CA MET A 777 3.00 -15.42 52.61
C MET A 777 2.98 -16.80 53.33
N LEU A 778 2.74 -17.85 52.50
CA LEU A 778 3.33 -19.25 52.40
C LEU A 778 2.78 -20.40 53.29
N PRO A 779 3.10 -21.71 53.06
CA PRO A 779 3.06 -22.56 51.83
C PRO A 779 2.63 -24.06 52.09
N SER A 780 2.57 -24.93 51.05
CA SER A 780 2.90 -26.40 51.06
C SER A 780 2.54 -27.07 49.71
N THR A 781 3.46 -27.65 48.91
CA THR A 781 4.07 -29.02 48.93
C THR A 781 3.03 -30.17 48.81
N THR A 782 3.11 -31.25 48.00
CA THR A 782 4.12 -31.88 47.11
C THR A 782 3.53 -33.19 46.51
N VAL A 783 3.98 -33.57 45.29
CA VAL A 783 4.42 -34.92 44.82
C VAL A 783 3.40 -35.95 44.26
N PRO A 784 3.84 -36.83 43.30
CA PRO A 784 3.05 -37.41 42.21
C PRO A 784 2.98 -38.96 42.21
N SER A 785 2.42 -39.58 41.16
CA SER A 785 2.56 -41.02 40.91
C SER A 785 2.76 -41.36 39.42
N ARG A 786 3.63 -42.36 39.21
CA ARG A 786 4.21 -42.88 37.96
C ARG A 786 3.39 -44.01 37.29
N SER A 787 3.76 -44.22 36.02
CA SER A 787 4.15 -45.48 35.33
C SER A 787 3.14 -46.38 34.58
N SER A 788 3.55 -46.66 33.32
CA SER A 788 3.66 -47.96 32.61
C SER A 788 2.37 -48.66 32.15
N SER A 789 2.29 -49.41 31.03
CA SER A 789 3.15 -49.70 29.87
C SER A 789 2.42 -50.70 28.95
N LEU A 790 2.92 -50.85 27.69
CA LEU A 790 2.97 -52.06 26.84
C LEU A 790 1.79 -52.54 25.94
N LEU A 791 2.17 -52.72 24.66
CA LEU A 791 1.96 -53.84 23.72
C LEU A 791 0.57 -54.15 23.14
N ASN A 792 0.44 -54.04 21.80
CA ASN A 792 0.44 -55.24 20.94
C ASN A 792 0.60 -54.93 19.44
N SER A 793 1.36 -55.80 18.79
CA SER A 793 1.72 -55.87 17.38
C SER A 793 0.66 -56.62 16.55
N TYR A 794 0.59 -56.38 15.23
CA TYR A 794 0.45 -57.44 14.23
C TYR A 794 1.11 -57.03 12.90
N VAL A 795 1.87 -57.98 12.36
CA VAL A 795 2.67 -57.98 11.12
C VAL A 795 1.92 -58.76 10.04
N VAL A 796 2.38 -58.69 8.78
CA VAL A 796 2.32 -59.70 7.67
C VAL A 796 1.49 -59.24 6.44
N LEU A 797 1.86 -59.34 5.14
CA LEU A 797 2.96 -59.88 4.30
C LEU A 797 2.94 -59.10 2.94
N LEU A 798 4.09 -58.66 2.38
CA LEU A 798 4.72 -59.10 1.10
C LEU A 798 3.83 -59.43 -0.11
N CYS A 799 4.12 -58.77 -1.25
CA CYS A 799 4.35 -59.47 -2.53
C CYS A 799 5.17 -58.61 -3.52
N SER A 800 6.15 -59.25 -4.14
CA SER A 800 7.11 -58.74 -5.14
C SER A 800 6.81 -59.42 -6.49
N CYS A 801 7.14 -58.76 -7.63
CA CYS A 801 7.62 -59.34 -8.91
C CYS A 801 7.65 -58.22 -9.99
N PHE A 802 8.81 -57.79 -10.51
CA PHE A 802 9.65 -58.34 -11.59
C PHE A 802 9.20 -58.04 -13.05
N ALA A 803 10.09 -57.32 -13.75
CA ALA A 803 10.65 -57.60 -15.10
C ALA A 803 10.25 -56.76 -16.34
N CYS A 804 11.30 -56.14 -16.92
CA CYS A 804 11.69 -56.15 -18.37
C CYS A 804 10.84 -55.32 -19.37
N LEU A 805 11.32 -54.74 -20.48
CA LEU A 805 12.61 -54.59 -21.18
C LEU A 805 12.34 -53.70 -22.44
N LEU A 806 13.40 -53.05 -22.97
CA LEU A 806 13.66 -52.66 -24.39
C LEU A 806 13.22 -51.30 -24.97
N PHE A 807 14.20 -50.40 -25.12
CA PHE A 807 14.77 -49.86 -26.37
C PHE A 807 13.97 -49.96 -27.69
N ASN A 808 13.71 -48.82 -28.35
CA ASN A 808 14.29 -48.38 -29.65
C ASN A 808 13.37 -47.35 -30.34
N ASN A 809 13.80 -46.09 -30.45
CA ASN A 809 14.27 -45.44 -31.69
C ASN A 809 14.66 -43.99 -31.44
#